data_AF-A0A2K6GZH3-F1
#
_entry.id   AF-A0A2K6GZH3-F1
#
_cell.length_a   1.000
_cell.length_b   1.000
_cell.length_c   1.000
_cell.angle_alpha   90.00
_cell.angle_beta   90.00
_cell.angle_gamma   90.00
#
_symmetry.space_group_name_H-M   'P 1'
#
loop_
_entity.id
_entity.type
_entity.pdbx_description
1 polymer ?
#
loop_
_entity_poly.entity_id
_entity_poly.type
_entity_poly.pdbx_seq_one_letter_code
_entity_poly.pdbx_strand_id
1 'polypeptide(L)'
;MSKKGAGGRAKGDKAEAFAALQAANEELRAKLTDIQIELQQEKSKVGRVEREKNQELRQVREHEQHKSAVLLTELKTKLHEEKMKELQAVRESLLRQHEAELLRVIKIKDNENQRLQALLHALREGGPDKVKTVLLSEAKEEVKRGFEVEKVKMQQEILELKGAKRQVEEALTLVTQADKIKAAEIRSVYHLHQEEISRIKKECEREIRRLMEEIKFKDRAVFVLERELGVQAGHAQRLQLQMEALDEQLSQVREADRHPGSPRRELPHAGGAGDASDHSGSPEQQLDEKDARRFQLKIAELSAIIRKLEDRNALLSEERNELLKRLREAESQYKPLLDKNKRLTRKNEDLSHTLRRMENKLKFVTQENIEMRQRAGIIRRPSSLNDLDQSQDEREVDFLKLQIVEQQNLIDELSKVTGGLYARPPLERDKLLRYRKQRKKMAKLPKPVIVETFFGYDEEASLESDGSSVSYQTDRTDQTPCTPDDDLDEGTAKEETELRFRQLTMEYQALQRAYALLQEQVGGTLDAEREVKTREQLHAEVQRAQTRIEDLEKALAEQGQDMKWIEEKQALYRRNQELVEKIRQMETEEARLRHEVQDGRDQNELLEFRILELEERERKSPAINFHHTPFVDGKSPLQAYCEAEGVTDILVPELMKKLDILGDNAVSVCCSPDLCMPPHAHARHPARPRPPALQAPPVLPGALPRAQARLQRDPWGMGDAHSFLLSFLCPSGPLLRAPQLLQPVTPPVTWSSSLEFLSFCSSVPSLGMGLLFLDTPRC
;
A
#
# COMPACT_ATOMS: atom_id res chain seq x y z
N MET A 1 -120.65 -8.83 -6.58
CA MET A 1 -120.20 -7.72 -5.71
C MET A 1 -118.68 -7.66 -5.78
N SER A 2 -118.15 -6.81 -6.67
CA SER A 2 -116.72 -6.53 -6.92
C SER A 2 -116.05 -5.91 -5.67
N LYS A 3 -114.81 -6.17 -5.23
CA LYS A 3 -113.45 -6.39 -5.80
C LYS A 3 -112.55 -5.14 -5.61
N LYS A 4 -111.45 -5.34 -4.84
CA LYS A 4 -110.15 -4.60 -4.80
C LYS A 4 -110.17 -3.15 -4.26
N GLY A 5 -109.12 -2.63 -3.61
CA GLY A 5 -107.72 -3.06 -3.53
C GLY A 5 -106.91 -2.43 -2.40
N ALA A 6 -105.64 -2.80 -2.37
CA ALA A 6 -104.63 -2.58 -1.34
C ALA A 6 -104.00 -1.18 -1.30
N GLY A 7 -103.31 -0.88 -0.18
CA GLY A 7 -102.12 -0.01 -0.16
C GLY A 7 -102.23 1.20 0.77
N GLY A 8 -101.39 1.28 1.81
CA GLY A 8 -101.24 2.54 2.54
C GLY A 8 -100.60 2.55 3.95
N ARG A 9 -99.85 1.52 4.38
CA ARG A 9 -99.01 1.61 5.60
C ARG A 9 -97.54 1.39 5.22
N ALA A 10 -96.86 2.44 4.75
CA ALA A 10 -95.42 2.41 4.44
C ALA A 10 -94.77 3.82 4.36
N LYS A 11 -95.39 4.85 4.96
CA LYS A 11 -94.89 6.25 4.90
C LYS A 11 -94.13 6.70 6.16
N GLY A 12 -94.38 6.10 7.34
CA GLY A 12 -93.69 6.44 8.60
C GLY A 12 -92.27 5.87 8.68
N ASP A 13 -92.12 4.56 8.46
CA ASP A 13 -90.82 3.86 8.57
C ASP A 13 -89.76 4.35 7.58
N LYS A 14 -90.19 4.86 6.40
CA LYS A 14 -89.28 5.46 5.42
C LYS A 14 -88.77 6.83 5.85
N ALA A 15 -89.56 7.62 6.58
CA ALA A 15 -89.16 8.93 7.06
C ALA A 15 -88.20 8.82 8.24
N GLU A 16 -88.43 7.88 9.17
CA GLU A 16 -87.53 7.59 10.28
C GLU A 16 -86.19 6.98 9.82
N ALA A 17 -86.22 6.04 8.87
CA ALA A 17 -85.00 5.50 8.26
C ALA A 17 -84.19 6.57 7.51
N PHE A 18 -84.87 7.51 6.84
CA PHE A 18 -84.23 8.63 6.16
C PHE A 18 -83.60 9.61 7.16
N ALA A 19 -84.29 9.92 8.27
CA ALA A 19 -83.75 10.76 9.33
C ALA A 19 -82.53 10.12 10.03
N ALA A 20 -82.54 8.80 10.27
CA ALA A 20 -81.41 8.07 10.84
C ALA A 20 -80.19 8.05 9.91
N LEU A 21 -80.42 7.87 8.59
CA LEU A 21 -79.36 7.96 7.58
C LEU A 21 -78.81 9.38 7.45
N GLN A 22 -79.64 10.40 7.62
CA GLN A 22 -79.22 11.80 7.60
C GLN A 22 -78.37 12.12 8.84
N ALA A 23 -78.78 11.70 10.04
CA ALA A 23 -78.00 11.82 11.26
C ALA A 23 -76.65 11.08 11.17
N ALA A 24 -76.63 9.86 10.63
CA ALA A 24 -75.38 9.12 10.41
C ALA A 24 -74.46 9.82 9.39
N ASN A 25 -75.02 10.46 8.35
CA ASN A 25 -74.24 11.27 7.42
C ASN A 25 -73.66 12.53 8.07
N GLU A 26 -74.45 13.20 8.91
CA GLU A 26 -73.99 14.37 9.68
C GLU A 26 -72.89 13.99 10.67
N GLU A 27 -73.01 12.83 11.33
CA GLU A 27 -71.98 12.27 12.21
C GLU A 27 -70.70 11.88 11.44
N LEU A 28 -70.83 11.26 10.26
CA LEU A 28 -69.68 10.95 9.40
C LEU A 28 -68.98 12.22 8.89
N ARG A 29 -69.73 13.28 8.57
CA ARG A 29 -69.17 14.59 8.21
C ARG A 29 -68.43 15.22 9.37
N ALA A 30 -68.98 15.19 10.58
CA ALA A 30 -68.32 15.67 11.79
C ALA A 30 -67.01 14.90 12.08
N LYS A 31 -67.04 13.57 11.99
CA LYS A 31 -65.82 12.74 12.14
C LYS A 31 -64.77 13.04 11.07
N LEU A 32 -65.19 13.27 9.82
CA LEU A 32 -64.27 13.64 8.74
C LEU A 32 -63.61 14.99 9.03
N THR A 33 -64.37 15.98 9.52
CA THR A 33 -63.81 17.28 9.90
C THR A 33 -62.86 17.18 11.09
N ASP A 34 -63.18 16.35 12.09
CA ASP A 34 -62.30 16.13 13.24
C ASP A 34 -60.98 15.48 12.82
N ILE A 35 -61.05 14.43 12.00
CA ILE A 35 -59.85 13.77 11.44
C ILE A 35 -59.02 14.74 10.59
N GLN A 36 -59.66 15.64 9.82
CA GLN A 36 -58.94 16.66 9.05
C GLN A 36 -58.22 17.68 9.95
N ILE A 37 -58.85 18.08 11.05
CA ILE A 37 -58.25 18.98 12.04
C ILE A 37 -57.08 18.28 12.75
N GLU A 38 -57.26 17.03 13.18
CA GLU A 38 -56.21 16.23 13.83
C GLU A 38 -55.01 16.04 12.89
N LEU A 39 -55.25 15.70 11.62
CA LEU A 39 -54.20 15.57 10.62
C LEU A 39 -53.43 16.88 10.44
N GLN A 40 -54.13 18.02 10.42
CA GLN A 40 -53.48 19.33 10.28
C GLN A 40 -52.66 19.71 11.52
N GLN A 41 -53.16 19.34 12.71
CA GLN A 41 -52.42 19.51 13.96
C GLN A 41 -51.18 18.61 14.00
N GLU A 42 -51.29 17.35 13.59
CA GLU A 42 -50.16 16.41 13.51
C GLU A 42 -49.11 16.87 12.50
N LYS A 43 -49.52 17.34 11.30
CA LYS A 43 -48.59 17.96 10.34
C LYS A 43 -47.84 19.15 10.94
N SER A 44 -48.53 19.97 11.74
CA SER A 44 -47.93 21.12 12.42
C SER A 44 -46.97 20.70 13.54
N LYS A 45 -47.25 19.60 14.24
CA LYS A 45 -46.36 19.01 15.25
C LYS A 45 -45.12 18.40 14.60
N VAL A 46 -45.28 17.61 13.54
CA VAL A 46 -44.17 17.02 12.78
C VAL A 46 -43.25 18.14 12.25
N GLY A 47 -43.82 19.18 11.65
CA GLY A 47 -43.00 20.32 11.17
C GLY A 47 -42.28 21.08 12.29
N ARG A 48 -42.80 21.10 13.53
CA ARG A 48 -42.06 21.65 14.69
C ARG A 48 -40.90 20.76 15.09
N VAL A 49 -41.15 19.45 15.24
CA VAL A 49 -40.12 18.47 15.59
C VAL A 49 -39.01 18.42 14.53
N GLU A 50 -39.34 18.53 13.24
CA GLU A 50 -38.34 18.59 12.16
C GLU A 50 -37.46 19.84 12.28
N ARG A 51 -38.02 21.01 12.63
CA ARG A 51 -37.24 22.23 12.84
C ARG A 51 -36.35 22.12 14.07
N GLU A 52 -36.89 21.60 15.17
CA GLU A 52 -36.15 21.35 16.41
C GLU A 52 -34.99 20.38 16.17
N LYS A 53 -35.24 19.25 15.49
CA LYS A 53 -34.20 18.28 15.11
C LYS A 53 -33.13 18.88 14.20
N ASN A 54 -33.52 19.69 13.21
CA ASN A 54 -32.56 20.38 12.36
C ASN A 54 -31.72 21.40 13.14
N GLN A 55 -32.31 22.07 14.12
CA GLN A 55 -31.60 22.99 15.01
C GLN A 55 -30.63 22.25 15.95
N GLU A 56 -31.06 21.14 16.55
CA GLU A 56 -30.20 20.25 17.35
C GLU A 56 -28.99 19.76 16.54
N LEU A 57 -29.22 19.30 15.29
CA LEU A 57 -28.13 18.85 14.41
C LEU A 57 -27.14 19.97 14.07
N ARG A 58 -27.61 21.20 13.87
CA ARG A 58 -26.73 22.37 13.67
C ARG A 58 -25.89 22.65 14.91
N GLN A 59 -26.52 22.67 16.08
CA GLN A 59 -25.82 22.91 17.36
C GLN A 59 -24.77 21.82 17.65
N VAL A 60 -25.06 20.55 17.36
CA VAL A 60 -24.09 19.46 17.51
C VAL A 60 -22.89 19.67 16.59
N ARG A 61 -23.12 20.00 15.30
CA ARG A 61 -22.03 20.27 14.36
C ARG A 61 -21.18 21.47 14.79
N GLU A 62 -21.81 22.57 15.19
CA GLU A 62 -21.10 23.76 15.67
C GLU A 62 -20.29 23.46 16.93
N HIS A 63 -20.85 22.68 17.86
CA HIS A 63 -20.16 22.27 19.07
C HIS A 63 -18.96 21.34 18.79
N GLU A 64 -19.09 20.41 17.85
CA GLU A 64 -17.99 19.54 17.39
C GLU A 64 -16.91 20.31 16.65
N GLN A 65 -17.28 21.27 15.80
CA GLN A 65 -16.34 22.18 15.14
C GLN A 65 -15.60 23.03 16.17
N HIS A 66 -16.30 23.58 17.18
CA HIS A 66 -15.68 24.35 18.25
C HIS A 66 -14.69 23.51 19.07
N LYS A 67 -15.07 22.27 19.44
CA LYS A 67 -14.16 21.32 20.11
C LYS A 67 -12.91 21.06 19.28
N SER A 68 -13.08 20.81 17.97
CA SER A 68 -11.97 20.56 17.06
C SER A 68 -11.05 21.78 16.95
N ALA A 69 -11.61 22.99 16.87
CA ALA A 69 -10.87 24.24 16.84
C ALA A 69 -10.06 24.46 18.13
N VAL A 70 -10.65 24.21 19.31
CA VAL A 70 -9.96 24.30 20.61
C VAL A 70 -8.82 23.29 20.71
N LEU A 71 -9.04 22.03 20.31
CA LEU A 71 -7.97 21.03 20.32
C LEU A 71 -6.82 21.42 19.38
N LEU A 72 -7.13 21.97 18.21
CA LEU A 72 -6.11 22.46 17.28
C LEU A 72 -5.31 23.63 17.84
N THR A 73 -5.95 24.58 18.53
CA THR A 73 -5.24 25.71 19.16
C THR A 73 -4.40 25.23 20.33
N GLU A 74 -4.90 24.34 21.19
CA GLU A 74 -4.13 23.72 22.27
C GLU A 74 -2.92 22.92 21.78
N LEU A 75 -3.06 22.17 20.69
CA LEU A 75 -1.94 21.44 20.10
C LEU A 75 -0.90 22.40 19.51
N LYS A 76 -1.34 23.48 18.86
CA LYS A 76 -0.44 24.52 18.34
C LYS A 76 0.33 25.22 19.46
N THR A 77 -0.33 25.57 20.57
CA THR A 77 0.33 26.22 21.71
C THR A 77 1.31 25.26 22.41
N LYS A 78 0.91 23.99 22.65
CA LYS A 78 1.80 22.96 23.22
C LYS A 78 3.03 22.74 22.36
N LEU A 79 2.86 22.59 21.04
CA LEU A 79 3.98 22.42 20.11
C LEU A 79 4.90 23.66 20.10
N HIS A 80 4.33 24.86 20.19
CA HIS A 80 5.12 26.09 20.29
C HIS A 80 5.89 26.16 21.61
N GLU A 81 5.27 25.81 22.73
CA GLU A 81 5.92 25.75 24.04
C GLU A 81 7.04 24.72 24.08
N GLU A 82 6.84 23.52 23.54
CA GLU A 82 7.85 22.48 23.42
C GLU A 82 9.02 22.95 22.55
N LYS A 83 8.74 23.53 21.37
CA LYS A 83 9.77 24.14 20.52
C LYS A 83 10.58 25.21 21.26
N MET A 84 9.92 26.08 22.03
CA MET A 84 10.61 27.13 22.78
C MET A 84 11.44 26.57 23.94
N LYS A 85 10.94 25.53 24.63
CA LYS A 85 11.69 24.80 25.67
C LYS A 85 12.93 24.12 25.10
N GLU A 86 12.81 23.44 23.97
CA GLU A 86 13.95 22.81 23.29
C GLU A 86 14.97 23.84 22.81
N LEU A 87 14.53 24.94 22.19
CA LEU A 87 15.41 26.03 21.78
C LEU A 87 16.15 26.64 22.97
N GLN A 88 15.47 26.84 24.10
CA GLN A 88 16.09 27.34 25.32
C GLN A 88 17.10 26.33 25.89
N ALA A 89 16.77 25.04 25.91
CA ALA A 89 17.68 23.98 26.36
C ALA A 89 18.96 23.91 25.50
N VAL A 90 18.83 24.02 24.18
CA VAL A 90 19.97 24.08 23.25
C VAL A 90 20.80 25.34 23.50
N ARG A 91 20.15 26.50 23.67
CA ARG A 91 20.84 27.77 23.97
C ARG A 91 21.64 27.68 25.26
N GLU A 92 21.06 27.15 26.33
CA GLU A 92 21.76 26.97 27.60
C GLU A 92 22.89 25.94 27.52
N SER A 93 22.71 24.86 26.77
CA SER A 93 23.78 23.89 26.51
C SER A 93 24.96 24.55 25.81
N LEU A 94 24.70 25.35 24.79
CA LEU A 94 25.75 26.07 24.04
C LEU A 94 26.44 27.13 24.90
N LEU A 95 25.71 27.84 25.77
CA LEU A 95 26.31 28.77 26.74
C LEU A 95 27.22 28.05 27.72
N ARG A 96 26.78 26.93 28.31
CA ARG A 96 27.61 26.12 29.22
C ARG A 96 28.84 25.56 28.51
N GLN A 97 28.72 25.14 27.25
CA GLN A 97 29.84 24.71 26.43
C GLN A 97 30.84 25.86 26.20
N HIS A 98 30.34 27.05 25.88
CA HIS A 98 31.19 28.23 25.69
C HIS A 98 31.93 28.62 26.97
N GLU A 99 31.25 28.63 28.12
CA GLU A 99 31.87 28.89 29.43
C GLU A 99 32.93 27.84 29.77
N ALA A 100 32.67 26.56 29.50
CA ALA A 100 33.64 25.48 29.71
C ALA A 100 34.88 25.64 28.80
N GLU A 101 34.70 26.08 27.55
CA GLU A 101 35.81 26.37 26.63
C GLU A 101 36.63 27.57 27.11
N LEU A 102 35.97 28.65 27.54
CA LEU A 102 36.64 29.83 28.10
C LEU A 102 37.50 29.46 29.31
N LEU A 103 36.97 28.65 30.24
CA LEU A 103 37.73 28.17 31.39
C LEU A 103 38.92 27.31 30.97
N ARG A 104 38.77 26.46 29.94
CA ARG A 104 39.87 25.65 29.40
C ARG A 104 40.95 26.53 28.79
N VAL A 105 40.58 27.54 28.00
CA VAL A 105 41.50 28.50 27.38
C VAL A 105 42.23 29.32 28.45
N ILE A 106 41.51 29.82 29.47
CA ILE A 106 42.12 30.54 30.61
C ILE A 106 43.18 29.66 31.26
N LYS A 107 42.85 28.40 31.57
CA LYS A 107 43.81 27.45 32.19
C LYS A 107 45.05 27.20 31.32
N ILE A 108 44.88 27.08 30.00
CA ILE A 108 46.02 26.94 29.07
C ILE A 108 46.89 28.21 29.10
N LYS A 109 46.27 29.39 29.07
CA LYS A 109 46.99 30.68 29.11
C LYS A 109 47.69 30.92 30.44
N ASP A 110 47.09 30.55 31.56
CA ASP A 110 47.70 30.65 32.88
C ASP A 110 48.92 29.73 33.00
N ASN A 111 48.83 28.50 32.48
CA ASN A 111 49.97 27.58 32.45
C ASN A 111 51.12 28.14 31.58
N GLU A 112 50.83 28.70 30.40
CA GLU A 112 51.86 29.30 29.55
C GLU A 112 52.48 30.56 30.20
N ASN A 113 51.67 31.39 30.87
CA ASN A 113 52.17 32.53 31.63
C ASN A 113 53.11 32.08 32.76
N GLN A 114 52.74 31.04 33.52
CA GLN A 114 53.61 30.48 34.56
C GLN A 114 54.92 29.95 33.96
N ARG A 115 54.86 29.28 32.81
CA ARG A 115 56.02 28.77 32.08
C ARG A 115 56.96 29.89 31.65
N LEU A 116 56.43 30.92 31.00
CA LEU A 116 57.18 32.10 30.56
C LEU A 116 57.79 32.87 31.75
N GLN A 117 57.06 32.97 32.86
CA GLN A 117 57.58 33.57 34.10
C GLN A 117 58.75 32.76 34.68
N ALA A 118 58.67 31.43 34.69
CA ALA A 118 59.75 30.56 35.14
C ALA A 118 61.01 30.70 34.24
N LEU A 119 60.82 30.75 32.93
CA LEU A 119 61.89 30.97 31.94
C LEU A 119 62.56 32.34 32.11
N LEU A 120 61.78 33.41 32.29
CA LEU A 120 62.28 34.74 32.58
C LEU A 120 63.06 34.80 33.90
N HIS A 121 62.61 34.07 34.92
CA HIS A 121 63.31 34.03 36.21
C HIS A 121 64.65 33.27 36.10
N ALA A 122 64.67 32.16 35.35
CA ALA A 122 65.89 31.40 35.06
C ALA A 122 66.92 32.21 34.25
N LEU A 123 66.46 33.06 33.32
CA LEU A 123 67.31 33.99 32.58
C LEU A 123 67.90 35.12 33.45
N ARG A 124 67.21 35.53 34.53
CA ARG A 124 67.72 36.52 35.49
C ARG A 124 68.72 35.94 36.49
N GLU A 125 68.55 34.68 36.88
CA GLU A 125 69.33 34.03 37.96
C GLU A 125 70.44 33.08 37.43
N GLY A 126 70.50 32.79 36.12
CA GLY A 126 71.40 31.79 35.55
C GLY A 126 71.98 32.14 34.17
N GLY A 127 73.22 31.71 33.91
CA GLY A 127 73.87 31.83 32.59
C GLY A 127 73.23 30.94 31.51
N PRO A 128 73.53 31.18 30.21
CA PRO A 128 72.86 30.58 29.05
C PRO A 128 72.81 29.04 29.05
N ASP A 129 73.77 28.37 29.68
CA ASP A 129 73.82 26.91 29.78
C ASP A 129 72.72 26.33 30.67
N LYS A 130 72.30 27.05 31.73
CA LYS A 130 71.18 26.62 32.58
C LYS A 130 69.85 26.71 31.81
N VAL A 131 69.69 27.74 30.98
CA VAL A 131 68.50 27.93 30.13
C VAL A 131 68.40 26.84 29.06
N LYS A 132 69.52 26.51 28.42
CA LYS A 132 69.59 25.41 27.44
C LYS A 132 69.20 24.06 28.05
N THR A 133 69.66 23.80 29.27
CA THR A 133 69.34 22.56 30.00
C THR A 133 67.86 22.47 30.36
N VAL A 134 67.27 23.58 30.84
CA VAL A 134 65.82 23.65 31.14
C VAL A 134 64.98 23.45 29.88
N LEU A 135 65.30 24.12 28.76
CA LEU A 135 64.57 23.96 27.50
C LEU A 135 64.65 22.54 26.92
N LEU A 136 65.81 21.89 27.01
CA LEU A 136 65.97 20.50 26.59
C LEU A 136 65.18 19.53 27.48
N SER A 137 65.11 19.78 28.80
CA SER A 137 64.27 18.99 29.70
C SER A 137 62.77 19.21 29.43
N GLU A 138 62.36 20.43 29.07
CA GLU A 138 60.98 20.76 28.73
C GLU A 138 60.54 20.09 27.44
N ALA A 139 61.36 20.14 26.39
CA ALA A 139 61.07 19.48 25.12
C ALA A 139 60.91 17.96 25.29
N LYS A 140 61.72 17.34 26.16
CA LYS A 140 61.59 15.92 26.51
C LYS A 140 60.29 15.62 27.26
N GLU A 141 59.90 16.45 28.23
CA GLU A 141 58.66 16.29 28.98
C GLU A 141 57.40 16.61 28.13
N GLU A 142 57.48 17.51 27.15
CA GLU A 142 56.39 17.79 26.20
C GLU A 142 56.12 16.62 25.25
N VAL A 143 57.16 15.99 24.70
CA VAL A 143 57.02 14.76 23.88
C VAL A 143 56.39 13.64 24.72
N LYS A 144 56.82 13.48 25.98
CA LYS A 144 56.28 12.49 26.91
C LYS A 144 54.81 12.76 27.27
N ARG A 145 54.44 14.02 27.53
CA ARG A 145 53.04 14.42 27.77
C ARG A 145 52.17 14.22 26.53
N GLY A 146 52.66 14.55 25.34
CA GLY A 146 51.94 14.34 24.08
C GLY A 146 51.57 12.88 23.88
N PHE A 147 52.55 11.98 24.07
CA PHE A 147 52.32 10.54 24.02
C PHE A 147 51.31 10.05 25.08
N GLU A 148 51.41 10.52 26.33
CA GLU A 148 50.49 10.08 27.39
C GLU A 148 49.05 10.57 27.16
N VAL A 149 48.86 11.79 26.63
CA VAL A 149 47.55 12.32 26.24
C VAL A 149 46.93 11.49 25.12
N GLU A 150 47.73 11.15 24.09
CA GLU A 150 47.27 10.35 22.97
C GLU A 150 46.93 8.92 23.40
N LYS A 151 47.74 8.32 24.28
CA LYS A 151 47.44 7.03 24.91
C LYS A 151 46.12 7.05 25.70
N VAL A 152 45.88 8.07 26.52
CA VAL A 152 44.62 8.19 27.27
C VAL A 152 43.44 8.38 26.32
N LYS A 153 43.60 9.18 25.25
CA LYS A 153 42.56 9.38 24.22
C LYS A 153 42.21 8.07 23.51
N MET A 154 43.21 7.30 23.09
CA MET A 154 43.00 6.00 22.46
C MET A 154 42.36 4.99 23.43
N GLN A 155 42.74 5.00 24.71
CA GLN A 155 42.10 4.18 25.74
C GLN A 155 40.63 4.54 25.95
N GLN A 156 40.31 5.83 25.96
CA GLN A 156 38.93 6.32 26.06
C GLN A 156 38.10 5.91 24.83
N GLU A 157 38.64 6.08 23.62
CA GLU A 157 37.97 5.67 22.38
C GLU A 157 37.72 4.15 22.35
N ILE A 158 38.67 3.33 22.81
CA ILE A 158 38.47 1.88 22.97
C ILE A 158 37.33 1.57 23.94
N LEU A 159 37.19 2.31 25.05
CA LEU A 159 36.10 2.11 26.01
C LEU A 159 34.74 2.52 25.42
N GLU A 160 34.69 3.63 24.68
CA GLU A 160 33.49 4.10 23.99
C GLU A 160 33.05 3.12 22.90
N LEU A 161 33.99 2.65 22.08
CA LEU A 161 33.73 1.62 21.06
C LEU A 161 33.24 0.31 21.68
N LYS A 162 33.78 -0.10 22.84
CA LYS A 162 33.27 -1.26 23.60
C LYS A 162 31.86 -1.04 24.11
N GLY A 163 31.52 0.17 24.57
CA GLY A 163 30.17 0.53 24.99
C GLY A 163 29.17 0.50 23.83
N ALA A 164 29.52 1.14 22.71
CA ALA A 164 28.72 1.14 21.49
C ALA A 164 28.51 -0.28 20.93
N LYS A 165 29.57 -1.10 20.95
CA LYS A 165 29.49 -2.51 20.55
C LYS A 165 28.46 -3.28 21.39
N ARG A 166 28.49 -3.13 22.73
CA ARG A 166 27.51 -3.80 23.62
C ARG A 166 26.07 -3.36 23.31
N GLN A 167 25.84 -2.07 23.08
CA GLN A 167 24.51 -1.56 22.73
C GLN A 167 24.00 -2.16 21.42
N VAL A 168 24.87 -2.27 20.41
CA VAL A 168 24.53 -2.91 19.12
C VAL A 168 24.27 -4.41 19.31
N GLU A 169 25.05 -5.11 20.13
CA GLU A 169 24.83 -6.51 20.46
C GLU A 169 23.48 -6.73 21.17
N GLU A 170 23.15 -5.90 22.16
CA GLU A 170 21.86 -5.92 22.85
C GLU A 170 20.69 -5.65 21.88
N ALA A 171 20.79 -4.62 21.03
CA ALA A 171 19.80 -4.34 20.01
C ALA A 171 19.61 -5.52 19.03
N LEU A 172 20.71 -6.16 18.61
CA LEU A 172 20.66 -7.35 17.75
C LEU A 172 19.95 -8.51 18.45
N THR A 173 20.20 -8.74 19.74
CA THR A 173 19.50 -9.80 20.49
C THR A 173 17.99 -9.54 20.58
N LEU A 174 17.58 -8.29 20.81
CA LEU A 174 16.18 -7.90 20.85
C LEU A 174 15.50 -8.10 19.49
N VAL A 175 16.13 -7.68 18.39
CA VAL A 175 15.61 -7.90 17.03
C VAL A 175 15.49 -9.39 16.73
N THR A 176 16.52 -10.17 17.06
CA THR A 176 16.51 -11.63 16.86
C THR A 176 15.39 -12.31 17.66
N GLN A 177 15.11 -11.84 18.88
CA GLN A 177 14.01 -12.36 19.69
C GLN A 177 12.65 -11.96 19.10
N ALA A 178 12.49 -10.72 18.64
CA ALA A 178 11.27 -10.26 17.97
C ALA A 178 10.98 -11.09 16.70
N ASP A 179 12.00 -11.40 15.90
CA ASP A 179 11.84 -12.24 14.72
C ASP A 179 11.47 -13.69 15.05
N LYS A 180 12.01 -14.25 16.15
CA LYS A 180 11.59 -15.57 16.66
C LYS A 180 10.12 -15.57 17.06
N ILE A 181 9.64 -14.51 17.73
CA ILE A 181 8.24 -14.36 18.13
C ILE A 181 7.35 -14.24 16.89
N LYS A 182 7.68 -13.35 15.94
CA LYS A 182 6.93 -13.22 14.68
C LYS A 182 6.87 -14.54 13.90
N ALA A 183 7.98 -15.27 13.82
CA ALA A 183 7.99 -16.57 13.17
C ALA A 183 7.09 -17.60 13.88
N ALA A 184 6.99 -17.55 15.22
CA ALA A 184 6.07 -18.38 15.98
C ALA A 184 4.59 -17.98 15.77
N GLU A 185 4.30 -16.69 15.72
CA GLU A 185 2.96 -16.16 15.40
C GLU A 185 2.51 -16.58 14.01
N ILE A 186 3.37 -16.43 12.99
CA ILE A 186 3.07 -16.87 11.61
C ILE A 186 2.73 -18.37 11.59
N ARG A 187 3.51 -19.21 12.29
CA ARG A 187 3.21 -20.65 12.40
C ARG A 187 1.88 -20.91 13.09
N SER A 188 1.58 -20.19 14.18
CA SER A 188 0.30 -20.31 14.91
C SER A 188 -0.90 -19.95 14.02
N VAL A 189 -0.81 -18.81 13.31
CA VAL A 189 -1.86 -18.36 12.38
C VAL A 189 -2.06 -19.35 11.24
N TYR A 190 -0.97 -19.92 10.71
CA TYR A 190 -1.05 -20.97 9.70
C TYR A 190 -1.78 -22.22 10.22
N HIS A 191 -1.47 -22.67 11.44
CA HIS A 191 -2.17 -23.80 12.07
C HIS A 191 -3.66 -23.51 12.27
N LEU A 192 -4.01 -22.32 12.78
CA LEU A 192 -5.41 -21.92 12.95
C LEU A 192 -6.18 -21.86 11.61
N HIS A 193 -5.56 -21.32 10.56
CA HIS A 193 -6.16 -21.34 9.21
C HIS A 193 -6.38 -22.76 8.70
N GLN A 194 -5.42 -23.66 8.93
CA GLN A 194 -5.53 -25.05 8.51
C GLN A 194 -6.67 -25.78 9.25
N GLU A 195 -6.87 -25.49 10.53
CA GLU A 195 -7.98 -25.98 11.34
C GLU A 195 -9.32 -25.43 10.82
N GLU A 196 -9.39 -24.15 10.49
CA GLU A 196 -10.62 -23.52 10.00
C GLU A 196 -11.02 -24.04 8.61
N ILE A 197 -10.05 -24.20 7.70
CA ILE A 197 -10.28 -24.88 6.41
C ILE A 197 -10.83 -26.28 6.64
N SER A 198 -10.28 -27.02 7.61
CA SER A 198 -10.75 -28.37 7.94
C SER A 198 -12.15 -28.38 8.55
N ARG A 199 -12.49 -27.35 9.34
CA ARG A 199 -13.83 -27.14 9.92
C ARG A 199 -14.86 -26.86 8.82
N ILE A 200 -14.58 -25.90 7.94
CA ILE A 200 -15.43 -25.53 6.82
C ILE A 200 -15.69 -26.73 5.91
N LYS A 201 -14.65 -27.51 5.57
CA LYS A 201 -14.81 -28.74 4.78
C LYS A 201 -15.79 -29.71 5.41
N LYS A 202 -15.64 -29.99 6.71
CA LYS A 202 -16.55 -30.88 7.46
C LYS A 202 -17.97 -30.33 7.54
N GLU A 203 -18.13 -29.01 7.62
CA GLU A 203 -19.42 -28.33 7.62
C GLU A 203 -20.13 -28.45 6.28
N CYS A 204 -19.42 -28.16 5.19
CA CYS A 204 -19.94 -28.33 3.84
C CYS A 204 -20.35 -29.79 3.57
N GLU A 205 -19.54 -30.76 3.99
CA GLU A 205 -19.88 -32.19 3.86
C GLU A 205 -21.11 -32.60 4.68
N ARG A 206 -21.31 -31.99 5.86
CA ARG A 206 -22.52 -32.19 6.67
C ARG A 206 -23.74 -31.60 5.98
N GLU A 207 -23.63 -30.38 5.46
CA GLU A 207 -24.74 -29.70 4.80
C GLU A 207 -25.12 -30.36 3.47
N ILE A 208 -24.14 -30.81 2.67
CA ILE A 208 -24.38 -31.59 1.45
C ILE A 208 -25.18 -32.86 1.80
N ARG A 209 -24.80 -33.59 2.85
CA ARG A 209 -25.55 -34.79 3.29
C ARG A 209 -26.99 -34.46 3.70
N ARG A 210 -27.18 -33.39 4.48
CA ARG A 210 -28.51 -32.91 4.90
C ARG A 210 -29.39 -32.56 3.69
N LEU A 211 -28.84 -31.79 2.75
CA LEU A 211 -29.53 -31.38 1.54
C LEU A 211 -29.87 -32.59 0.65
N MET A 212 -28.97 -33.57 0.52
CA MET A 212 -29.27 -34.80 -0.21
C MET A 212 -30.41 -35.60 0.42
N GLU A 213 -30.48 -35.69 1.75
CA GLU A 213 -31.59 -36.34 2.44
C GLU A 213 -32.91 -35.58 2.24
N GLU A 214 -32.85 -34.25 2.28
CA GLU A 214 -34.01 -33.39 2.02
C GLU A 214 -34.53 -33.53 0.59
N ILE A 215 -33.64 -33.61 -0.41
CA ILE A 215 -34.01 -33.90 -1.81
C ILE A 215 -34.70 -35.26 -1.89
N LYS A 216 -34.12 -36.32 -1.34
CA LYS A 216 -34.75 -37.66 -1.33
C LYS A 216 -36.12 -37.67 -0.65
N PHE A 217 -36.30 -36.85 0.39
CA PHE A 217 -37.59 -36.70 1.04
C PHE A 217 -38.60 -35.99 0.12
N LYS A 218 -38.20 -34.89 -0.51
CA LYS A 218 -39.04 -34.14 -1.46
C LYS A 218 -39.38 -34.98 -2.69
N ASP A 219 -38.45 -35.73 -3.26
CA ASP A 219 -38.70 -36.63 -4.40
C ASP A 219 -39.77 -37.67 -4.07
N ARG A 220 -39.74 -38.24 -2.85
CA ARG A 220 -40.78 -39.16 -2.39
C ARG A 220 -42.14 -38.47 -2.24
N ALA A 221 -42.16 -37.23 -1.74
CA ALA A 221 -43.39 -36.45 -1.62
C ALA A 221 -43.96 -36.10 -3.01
N VAL A 222 -43.11 -35.68 -3.96
CA VAL A 222 -43.49 -35.42 -5.35
C VAL A 222 -44.07 -36.68 -5.98
N PHE A 223 -43.42 -37.83 -5.84
CA PHE A 223 -43.93 -39.10 -6.36
C PHE A 223 -45.34 -39.45 -5.84
N VAL A 224 -45.61 -39.21 -4.55
CA VAL A 224 -46.94 -39.43 -3.96
C VAL A 224 -47.96 -38.47 -4.56
N LEU A 225 -47.62 -37.18 -4.66
CA LEU A 225 -48.51 -36.17 -5.24
C LEU A 225 -48.80 -36.44 -6.72
N GLU A 226 -47.81 -36.85 -7.51
CA GLU A 226 -47.98 -37.24 -8.91
C GLU A 226 -48.94 -38.43 -9.05
N ARG A 227 -48.82 -39.45 -8.18
CA ARG A 227 -49.73 -40.59 -8.14
C ARG A 227 -51.15 -40.17 -7.80
N GLU A 228 -51.33 -39.34 -6.78
CA GLU A 228 -52.64 -38.82 -6.36
C GLU A 228 -53.29 -37.98 -7.46
N LEU A 229 -52.51 -37.11 -8.10
CA LEU A 229 -52.95 -36.30 -9.24
C LEU A 229 -53.39 -37.19 -10.41
N GLY A 230 -52.63 -38.26 -10.72
CA GLY A 230 -53.00 -39.23 -11.75
C GLY A 230 -54.34 -39.94 -11.44
N VAL A 231 -54.57 -40.32 -10.18
CA VAL A 231 -55.86 -40.90 -9.76
C VAL A 231 -57.00 -39.89 -9.89
N GLN A 232 -56.78 -38.64 -9.49
CA GLN A 232 -57.76 -37.56 -9.62
C GLN A 232 -58.08 -37.25 -11.08
N ALA A 233 -57.07 -37.18 -11.95
CA ALA A 233 -57.26 -36.98 -13.39
C ALA A 233 -58.09 -38.12 -14.01
N GLY A 234 -57.80 -39.39 -13.64
CA GLY A 234 -58.60 -40.53 -14.07
C GLY A 234 -60.04 -40.51 -13.55
N HIS A 235 -60.28 -39.98 -12.35
CA HIS A 235 -61.64 -39.80 -11.84
C HIS A 235 -62.38 -38.67 -12.58
N ALA A 236 -61.73 -37.54 -12.81
CA ALA A 236 -62.28 -36.41 -13.56
C ALA A 236 -62.66 -36.82 -15.00
N GLN A 237 -61.80 -37.59 -15.68
CA GLN A 237 -62.10 -38.10 -17.03
C GLN A 237 -63.34 -39.01 -17.05
N ARG A 238 -63.51 -39.88 -16.04
CA ARG A 238 -64.72 -40.71 -15.92
C ARG A 238 -65.98 -39.86 -15.74
N LEU A 239 -65.93 -38.83 -14.90
CA LEU A 239 -67.04 -37.89 -14.72
C LEU A 239 -67.34 -37.13 -16.01
N GLN A 240 -66.30 -36.73 -16.75
CA GLN A 240 -66.48 -36.04 -18.04
C GLN A 240 -67.16 -36.95 -19.08
N LEU A 241 -66.77 -38.21 -19.20
CA LEU A 241 -67.44 -39.17 -20.08
C LEU A 241 -68.91 -39.40 -19.67
N GLN A 242 -69.21 -39.41 -18.38
CA GLN A 242 -70.59 -39.49 -17.88
C GLN A 242 -71.40 -38.23 -18.24
N MET A 243 -70.78 -37.05 -18.14
CA MET A 243 -71.39 -35.78 -18.56
C MET A 243 -71.66 -35.76 -20.06
N GLU A 244 -70.68 -36.14 -20.89
CA GLU A 244 -70.84 -36.23 -22.35
C GLU A 244 -71.96 -37.22 -22.74
N ALA A 245 -72.04 -38.38 -22.07
CA ALA A 245 -73.13 -39.33 -22.27
C ALA A 245 -74.51 -38.77 -21.87
N LEU A 246 -74.58 -38.01 -20.78
CA LEU A 246 -75.81 -37.31 -20.37
C LEU A 246 -76.19 -36.18 -21.34
N ASP A 247 -75.21 -35.43 -21.84
CA ASP A 247 -75.42 -34.38 -22.83
C ASP A 247 -75.93 -34.95 -24.17
N GLU A 248 -75.42 -36.10 -24.61
CA GLU A 248 -75.94 -36.83 -25.77
C GLU A 248 -77.38 -37.32 -25.55
N GLN A 249 -77.73 -37.78 -24.35
CA GLN A 249 -79.12 -38.12 -24.02
C GLN A 249 -80.03 -36.89 -24.05
N LEU A 250 -79.55 -35.76 -23.53
CA LEU A 250 -80.29 -34.49 -23.55
C LEU A 250 -80.42 -33.91 -24.97
N SER A 251 -79.40 -34.05 -25.83
CA SER A 251 -79.49 -33.63 -27.22
C SER A 251 -80.49 -34.47 -28.00
N GLN A 252 -80.53 -35.79 -27.79
CA GLN A 252 -81.55 -36.67 -28.38
C GLN A 252 -82.97 -36.30 -27.94
N VAL A 253 -83.18 -35.94 -26.66
CA VAL A 253 -84.48 -35.44 -26.17
C VAL A 253 -84.84 -34.09 -26.81
N ARG A 254 -83.87 -33.18 -26.97
CA ARG A 254 -84.10 -31.89 -27.63
C ARG A 254 -84.33 -32.00 -29.14
N GLU A 255 -83.72 -32.98 -29.80
CA GLU A 255 -83.95 -33.30 -31.21
C GLU A 255 -85.30 -33.97 -31.44
N ALA A 256 -85.79 -34.76 -30.46
CA ALA A 256 -87.16 -35.27 -30.44
C ALA A 256 -88.22 -34.16 -30.27
N ASP A 257 -87.83 -32.94 -29.87
CA ASP A 257 -88.73 -31.83 -29.51
C ASP A 257 -88.81 -30.72 -30.59
N ARG A 258 -88.29 -30.95 -31.80
CA ARG A 258 -88.34 -29.96 -32.91
C ARG A 258 -89.13 -30.45 -34.13
N HIS A 259 -90.46 -30.48 -34.03
CA HIS A 259 -91.42 -30.17 -35.11
C HIS A 259 -92.83 -29.85 -34.56
N PRO A 260 -93.67 -29.05 -35.27
CA PRO A 260 -94.51 -28.00 -34.65
C PRO A 260 -96.04 -28.14 -34.85
N GLY A 261 -96.85 -27.62 -33.92
CA GLY A 261 -98.30 -27.46 -34.14
C GLY A 261 -99.14 -27.01 -32.92
N SER A 262 -99.48 -25.71 -32.88
CA SER A 262 -100.45 -25.02 -31.99
C SER A 262 -101.93 -25.51 -32.21
N PRO A 263 -103.02 -25.06 -31.51
CA PRO A 263 -103.14 -24.03 -30.45
C PRO A 263 -104.16 -24.25 -29.28
N ARG A 264 -104.03 -23.41 -28.23
CA ARG A 264 -105.07 -22.81 -27.35
C ARG A 264 -105.88 -23.69 -26.36
N ARG A 265 -105.73 -23.39 -25.05
CA ARG A 265 -106.85 -22.83 -24.22
C ARG A 265 -106.38 -22.20 -22.90
N GLU A 266 -107.17 -21.22 -22.50
CA GLU A 266 -107.02 -20.22 -21.45
C GLU A 266 -107.16 -20.79 -20.01
N LEU A 267 -106.40 -20.23 -19.05
CA LEU A 267 -106.75 -19.69 -17.69
C LEU A 267 -107.82 -20.40 -16.81
N PRO A 268 -107.99 -20.13 -15.47
CA PRO A 268 -107.16 -19.42 -14.47
C PRO A 268 -107.27 -19.94 -12.98
N HIS A 269 -106.64 -19.20 -12.04
CA HIS A 269 -106.90 -19.12 -10.58
C HIS A 269 -106.49 -20.33 -9.70
N ALA A 270 -106.23 -20.20 -8.39
CA ALA A 270 -105.76 -19.14 -7.49
C ALA A 270 -105.77 -19.76 -6.07
N GLY A 271 -104.81 -19.36 -5.23
CA GLY A 271 -105.04 -19.18 -3.80
C GLY A 271 -104.68 -20.35 -2.88
N GLY A 272 -104.22 -19.98 -1.68
CA GLY A 272 -104.29 -20.83 -0.51
C GLY A 272 -103.04 -20.82 0.34
N ALA A 273 -102.90 -19.78 1.17
CA ALA A 273 -102.00 -19.80 2.32
C ALA A 273 -102.33 -20.95 3.28
N GLY A 274 -101.33 -21.44 4.00
CA GLY A 274 -101.48 -22.43 5.05
C GLY A 274 -100.15 -22.72 5.73
N ASP A 275 -99.86 -21.92 6.75
CA ASP A 275 -98.82 -22.14 7.75
C ASP A 275 -99.19 -23.37 8.60
N ALA A 276 -98.30 -24.36 8.69
CA ALA A 276 -98.09 -25.25 9.85
C ALA A 276 -97.17 -26.44 9.49
N SER A 277 -96.05 -26.49 10.21
CA SER A 277 -95.44 -27.67 10.83
C SER A 277 -94.87 -28.83 9.98
N ASP A 278 -93.60 -29.06 10.28
CA ASP A 278 -92.93 -30.36 10.42
C ASP A 278 -92.50 -31.15 9.17
N HIS A 279 -91.18 -31.10 8.98
CA HIS A 279 -90.31 -32.26 8.78
C HIS A 279 -90.86 -33.35 7.83
N SER A 280 -90.50 -33.22 6.55
CA SER A 280 -90.07 -34.39 5.77
C SER A 280 -88.81 -34.01 5.01
N GLY A 281 -87.65 -34.26 5.64
CA GLY A 281 -86.38 -34.23 4.95
C GLY A 281 -86.41 -35.28 3.84
N SER A 282 -86.53 -34.83 2.60
CA SER A 282 -86.23 -35.71 1.47
C SER A 282 -84.74 -36.07 1.55
N PRO A 283 -84.37 -37.36 1.54
CA PRO A 283 -82.98 -37.80 1.68
C PRO A 283 -82.07 -37.28 0.55
N GLU A 284 -82.63 -36.81 -0.57
CA GLU A 284 -81.87 -36.23 -1.69
C GLU A 284 -81.36 -34.81 -1.41
N GLN A 285 -82.16 -33.92 -0.80
CA GLN A 285 -81.71 -32.55 -0.48
C GLN A 285 -80.64 -32.48 0.63
N GLN A 286 -80.67 -33.43 1.58
CA GLN A 286 -79.64 -33.51 2.63
C GLN A 286 -78.30 -34.06 2.13
N LEU A 287 -78.31 -34.85 1.04
CA LEU A 287 -77.08 -35.33 0.39
C LEU A 287 -76.44 -34.22 -0.43
N ASP A 288 -77.23 -33.49 -1.22
CA ASP A 288 -76.75 -32.36 -2.03
C ASP A 288 -76.15 -31.24 -1.16
N GLU A 289 -76.74 -30.93 0.00
CA GLU A 289 -76.16 -29.95 0.93
C GLU A 289 -74.86 -30.44 1.58
N LYS A 290 -74.73 -31.75 1.86
CA LYS A 290 -73.50 -32.34 2.42
C LYS A 290 -72.38 -32.38 1.39
N ASP A 291 -72.69 -32.68 0.15
CA ASP A 291 -71.73 -32.70 -0.95
C ASP A 291 -71.30 -31.29 -1.34
N ALA A 292 -72.22 -30.32 -1.37
CA ALA A 292 -71.88 -28.90 -1.52
C ALA A 292 -70.93 -28.42 -0.41
N ARG A 293 -71.16 -28.82 0.85
CA ARG A 293 -70.26 -28.50 1.98
C ARG A 293 -68.90 -29.19 1.83
N ARG A 294 -68.84 -30.43 1.33
CA ARG A 294 -67.57 -31.11 1.04
C ARG A 294 -66.80 -30.43 -0.09
N PHE A 295 -67.46 -30.01 -1.16
CA PHE A 295 -66.83 -29.25 -2.23
C PHE A 295 -66.33 -27.89 -1.76
N GLN A 296 -67.12 -27.16 -0.97
CA GLN A 296 -66.68 -25.89 -0.37
C GLN A 296 -65.47 -26.07 0.54
N LEU A 297 -65.45 -27.11 1.38
CA LEU A 297 -64.29 -27.44 2.21
C LEU A 297 -63.07 -27.80 1.36
N LYS A 298 -63.25 -28.54 0.26
CA LYS A 298 -62.17 -28.89 -0.66
C LYS A 298 -61.62 -27.67 -1.40
N ILE A 299 -62.49 -26.77 -1.84
CA ILE A 299 -62.11 -25.49 -2.46
C ILE A 299 -61.35 -24.63 -1.45
N ALA A 300 -61.81 -24.54 -0.20
CA ALA A 300 -61.11 -23.83 0.87
C ALA A 300 -59.73 -24.44 1.18
N GLU A 301 -59.63 -25.77 1.23
CA GLU A 301 -58.37 -26.49 1.44
C GLU A 301 -57.37 -26.23 0.29
N LEU A 302 -57.82 -26.37 -0.96
CA LEU A 302 -57.01 -26.08 -2.14
C LEU A 302 -56.59 -24.60 -2.18
N SER A 303 -57.50 -23.69 -1.82
CA SER A 303 -57.19 -22.25 -1.75
C SER A 303 -56.21 -21.90 -0.63
N ALA A 304 -56.17 -22.68 0.45
CA ALA A 304 -55.17 -22.54 1.51
C ALA A 304 -53.81 -23.12 1.09
N ILE A 305 -53.80 -24.20 0.32
CA ILE A 305 -52.56 -24.76 -0.27
C ILE A 305 -51.97 -23.82 -1.31
N ILE A 306 -52.80 -23.25 -2.20
CA ILE A 306 -52.39 -22.25 -3.18
C ILE A 306 -51.72 -21.06 -2.48
N ARG A 307 -52.36 -20.50 -1.44
CA ARG A 307 -51.77 -19.41 -0.65
C ARG A 307 -50.42 -19.79 -0.03
N LYS A 308 -50.29 -20.98 0.56
CA LYS A 308 -49.00 -21.46 1.11
C LYS A 308 -47.92 -21.62 0.04
N LEU A 309 -48.30 -22.04 -1.16
CA LEU A 309 -47.38 -22.17 -2.29
C LEU A 309 -46.99 -20.79 -2.83
N GLU A 310 -47.92 -19.84 -2.88
CA GLU A 310 -47.67 -18.44 -3.24
C GLU A 310 -46.70 -17.78 -2.24
N ASP A 311 -46.94 -17.93 -0.94
CA ASP A 311 -46.04 -17.44 0.11
C ASP A 311 -44.64 -18.04 -0.01
N ARG A 312 -44.57 -19.36 -0.27
CA ARG A 312 -43.28 -20.03 -0.48
C ARG A 312 -42.58 -19.56 -1.75
N ASN A 313 -43.32 -19.27 -2.81
CA ASN A 313 -42.78 -18.77 -4.07
C ASN A 313 -42.31 -17.31 -3.94
N ALA A 314 -42.99 -16.50 -3.11
CA ALA A 314 -42.54 -15.17 -2.74
C ALA A 314 -41.20 -15.23 -1.99
N LEU A 315 -41.07 -16.10 -0.98
CA LEU A 315 -39.81 -16.30 -0.24
C LEU A 315 -38.67 -16.78 -1.13
N LEU A 316 -38.92 -17.74 -2.03
CA LEU A 316 -37.91 -18.19 -2.99
C LEU A 316 -37.49 -17.08 -3.97
N SER A 317 -38.42 -16.20 -4.34
CA SER A 317 -38.14 -15.04 -5.19
C SER A 317 -37.29 -14.00 -4.45
N GLU A 318 -37.55 -13.78 -3.16
CA GLU A 318 -36.74 -12.94 -2.28
C GLU A 318 -35.33 -13.51 -2.09
N GLU A 319 -35.20 -14.82 -1.80
CA GLU A 319 -33.91 -15.51 -1.70
C GLU A 319 -33.10 -15.40 -3.01
N ARG A 320 -33.76 -15.61 -4.16
CA ARG A 320 -33.13 -15.46 -5.48
C ARG A 320 -32.64 -14.03 -5.73
N ASN A 321 -33.41 -13.02 -5.33
CA ASN A 321 -33.01 -11.63 -5.48
C ASN A 321 -31.86 -11.24 -4.54
N GLU A 322 -31.87 -11.77 -3.32
CA GLU A 322 -30.79 -11.58 -2.34
C GLU A 322 -29.48 -12.27 -2.79
N LEU A 323 -29.56 -13.48 -3.37
CA LEU A 323 -28.40 -14.14 -3.98
C LEU A 323 -27.85 -13.34 -5.17
N LEU A 324 -28.71 -12.77 -6.01
CA LEU A 324 -28.28 -11.90 -7.11
C LEU A 324 -27.62 -10.61 -6.60
N LYS A 325 -28.11 -10.06 -5.49
CA LYS A 325 -27.50 -8.89 -4.86
C LYS A 325 -26.11 -9.22 -4.32
N ARG A 326 -25.96 -10.35 -3.61
CA ARG A 326 -24.65 -10.84 -3.13
C ARG A 326 -23.68 -11.13 -4.27
N LEU A 327 -24.17 -11.67 -5.38
CA LEU A 327 -23.35 -11.88 -6.58
C LEU A 327 -22.81 -10.55 -7.13
N ARG A 328 -23.67 -9.53 -7.28
CA ARG A 328 -23.25 -8.19 -7.73
C ARG A 328 -22.28 -7.52 -6.76
N GLU A 329 -22.49 -7.69 -5.46
CA GLU A 329 -21.58 -7.18 -4.42
C GLU A 329 -20.21 -7.87 -4.50
N ALA A 330 -20.17 -9.20 -4.67
CA ALA A 330 -18.92 -9.95 -4.85
C ALA A 330 -18.20 -9.56 -6.16
N GLU A 331 -18.93 -9.41 -7.27
CA GLU A 331 -18.37 -8.92 -8.54
C GLU A 331 -17.80 -7.49 -8.41
N SER A 332 -18.51 -6.61 -7.69
CA SER A 332 -18.07 -5.25 -7.40
C SER A 332 -16.78 -5.24 -6.57
N GLN A 333 -16.63 -6.17 -5.62
CA GLN A 333 -15.41 -6.32 -4.81
C GLN A 333 -14.24 -6.92 -5.60
N TYR A 334 -14.49 -7.84 -6.55
CA TYR A 334 -13.43 -8.49 -7.32
C TYR A 334 -12.85 -7.61 -8.44
N LYS A 335 -13.68 -6.75 -9.04
CA LYS A 335 -13.28 -5.85 -10.15
C LYS A 335 -12.06 -4.95 -9.83
N PRO A 336 -12.00 -4.20 -8.71
CA PRO A 336 -10.83 -3.39 -8.38
C PRO A 336 -9.58 -4.22 -8.08
N LEU A 337 -9.74 -5.45 -7.57
CA LEU A 337 -8.64 -6.38 -7.35
C LEU A 337 -8.05 -6.88 -8.67
N LEU A 338 -8.89 -7.21 -9.65
CA LEU A 338 -8.44 -7.53 -11.01
C LEU A 338 -7.71 -6.36 -11.66
N ASP A 339 -8.22 -5.14 -11.54
CA ASP A 339 -7.58 -3.95 -12.09
C ASP A 339 -6.26 -3.64 -11.39
N LYS A 340 -6.17 -3.84 -10.07
CA LYS A 340 -4.92 -3.76 -9.31
C LYS A 340 -3.92 -4.83 -9.76
N ASN A 341 -4.36 -6.07 -9.99
CA ASN A 341 -3.52 -7.16 -10.47
C ASN A 341 -2.98 -6.87 -11.88
N LYS A 342 -3.82 -6.36 -12.80
CA LYS A 342 -3.39 -5.91 -14.14
C LYS A 342 -2.34 -4.80 -14.06
N ARG A 343 -2.51 -3.81 -13.18
CA ARG A 343 -1.52 -2.74 -12.96
C ARG A 343 -0.21 -3.28 -12.40
N LEU A 344 -0.27 -4.19 -11.44
CA LEU A 344 0.92 -4.82 -10.86
C LEU A 344 1.66 -5.66 -11.90
N THR A 345 0.93 -6.38 -12.76
CA THR A 345 1.52 -7.17 -13.86
C THR A 345 2.31 -6.27 -14.81
N ARG A 346 1.73 -5.14 -15.25
CA ARG A 346 2.44 -4.14 -16.08
C ARG A 346 3.68 -3.57 -15.38
N LYS A 347 3.57 -3.22 -14.10
CA LYS A 347 4.73 -2.76 -13.30
C LYS A 347 5.82 -3.84 -13.22
N ASN A 348 5.45 -5.10 -13.10
CA ASN A 348 6.40 -6.21 -13.04
C ASN A 348 7.10 -6.42 -14.39
N GLU A 349 6.39 -6.25 -15.50
CA GLU A 349 6.97 -6.23 -16.85
C GLU A 349 7.97 -5.08 -17.00
N ASP A 350 7.62 -3.86 -16.59
CA ASP A 350 8.50 -2.67 -16.63
C ASP A 350 9.77 -2.85 -15.78
N LEU A 351 9.62 -3.42 -14.58
CA LEU A 351 10.74 -3.76 -13.71
C LEU A 351 11.62 -4.83 -14.34
N SER A 352 11.03 -5.87 -14.93
CA SER A 352 11.75 -6.93 -15.66
C SER A 352 12.50 -6.37 -16.87
N HIS A 353 11.93 -5.39 -17.59
CA HIS A 353 12.64 -4.68 -18.67
C HIS A 353 13.79 -3.81 -18.13
N THR A 354 13.61 -3.15 -17.00
CA THR A 354 14.65 -2.32 -16.39
C THR A 354 15.79 -3.16 -15.83
N LEU A 355 15.46 -4.29 -15.20
CA LEU A 355 16.42 -5.28 -14.72
C LEU A 355 17.26 -5.82 -15.89
N ARG A 356 16.63 -6.25 -16.99
CA ARG A 356 17.34 -6.66 -18.21
C ARG A 356 18.26 -5.56 -18.77
N ARG A 357 17.84 -4.30 -18.73
CA ARG A 357 18.72 -3.16 -19.14
C ARG A 357 19.92 -3.01 -18.21
N MET A 358 19.73 -3.14 -16.90
CA MET A 358 20.81 -3.06 -15.92
C MET A 358 21.75 -4.25 -16.03
N GLU A 359 21.24 -5.45 -16.25
CA GLU A 359 22.06 -6.64 -16.53
C GLU A 359 22.91 -6.46 -17.79
N ASN A 360 22.35 -5.88 -18.86
CA ASN A 360 23.11 -5.60 -20.08
C ASN A 360 24.19 -4.52 -19.85
N LYS A 361 23.89 -3.48 -19.07
CA LYS A 361 24.91 -2.50 -18.66
C LYS A 361 26.00 -3.14 -17.81
N LEU A 362 25.64 -4.01 -16.88
CA LEU A 362 26.58 -4.75 -16.05
C LEU A 362 27.47 -5.65 -16.91
N LYS A 363 26.89 -6.36 -17.89
CA LYS A 363 27.65 -7.15 -18.88
C LYS A 363 28.61 -6.26 -19.67
N PHE A 364 28.17 -5.09 -20.13
CA PHE A 364 29.02 -4.14 -20.84
C PHE A 364 30.17 -3.63 -19.98
N VAL A 365 29.91 -3.17 -18.76
CA VAL A 365 30.94 -2.68 -17.82
C VAL A 365 31.88 -3.80 -17.38
N THR A 366 31.37 -5.02 -17.23
CA THR A 366 32.20 -6.21 -16.92
C THR A 366 33.10 -6.56 -18.10
N GLN A 367 32.57 -6.50 -19.32
CA GLN A 367 33.32 -6.72 -20.55
C GLN A 367 34.38 -5.63 -20.76
N GLU A 368 34.02 -4.36 -20.58
CA GLU A 368 34.95 -3.22 -20.61
C GLU A 368 36.04 -3.36 -19.53
N ASN A 369 35.70 -3.80 -18.31
CA ASN A 369 36.69 -4.11 -17.28
C ASN A 369 37.65 -5.24 -17.70
N ILE A 370 37.13 -6.28 -18.35
CA ILE A 370 37.96 -7.38 -18.88
C ILE A 370 38.86 -6.84 -20.00
N GLU A 371 38.34 -6.02 -20.91
CA GLU A 371 39.12 -5.38 -21.98
C GLU A 371 40.17 -4.41 -21.44
N MET A 372 39.86 -3.62 -20.42
CA MET A 372 40.79 -2.73 -19.74
C MET A 372 41.87 -3.54 -18.99
N ARG A 373 41.51 -4.66 -18.36
CA ARG A 373 42.49 -5.59 -17.76
C ARG A 373 43.34 -6.29 -18.81
N GLN A 374 42.80 -6.61 -19.98
CA GLN A 374 43.57 -7.18 -21.09
C GLN A 374 44.49 -6.14 -21.73
N ARG A 375 44.03 -4.90 -21.91
CA ARG A 375 44.86 -3.76 -22.38
C ARG A 375 45.96 -3.42 -21.37
N ALA A 376 45.66 -3.44 -20.07
CA ALA A 376 46.64 -3.32 -19.01
C ALA A 376 47.56 -4.55 -18.91
N GLY A 377 47.10 -5.74 -19.30
CA GLY A 377 47.86 -6.99 -19.33
C GLY A 377 48.72 -7.19 -20.59
N ILE A 378 48.53 -6.40 -21.64
CA ILE A 378 49.41 -6.35 -22.83
C ILE A 378 50.63 -5.48 -22.56
N ILE A 379 50.64 -4.66 -21.50
CA ILE A 379 51.88 -4.16 -20.92
C ILE A 379 52.54 -5.38 -20.27
N ARG A 380 53.47 -6.00 -21.00
CA ARG A 380 54.40 -6.99 -20.46
C ARG A 380 54.82 -6.53 -19.07
N ARG A 381 54.62 -7.38 -18.05
CA ARG A 381 55.27 -7.19 -16.75
C ARG A 381 56.76 -6.92 -17.02
N PRO A 382 57.29 -5.73 -16.68
CA PRO A 382 58.71 -5.52 -16.73
C PRO A 382 59.32 -6.50 -15.73
N SER A 383 59.99 -7.50 -16.27
CA SER A 383 60.57 -8.60 -15.48
C SER A 383 62.01 -8.26 -15.06
N SER A 384 62.38 -6.97 -15.11
CA SER A 384 63.65 -6.46 -14.61
C SER A 384 63.59 -4.94 -14.44
N LEU A 385 64.39 -4.42 -13.51
CA LEU A 385 64.53 -3.00 -13.16
C LEU A 385 64.90 -2.09 -14.35
N ASN A 386 65.45 -2.65 -15.44
CA ASN A 386 65.90 -1.90 -16.61
C ASN A 386 64.77 -1.42 -17.54
N ASP A 387 63.58 -2.03 -17.49
CA ASP A 387 62.48 -1.69 -18.41
C ASP A 387 61.67 -0.46 -17.93
N LEU A 388 61.69 -0.16 -16.62
CA LEU A 388 61.06 1.04 -16.06
C LEU A 388 61.85 2.30 -16.43
N ASP A 389 63.18 2.22 -16.37
CA ASP A 389 64.10 3.31 -16.75
C ASP A 389 63.90 3.70 -18.21
N GLN A 390 63.84 2.73 -19.13
CA GLN A 390 63.55 3.01 -20.54
C GLN A 390 62.16 3.61 -20.77
N SER A 391 61.14 3.23 -20.02
CA SER A 391 59.79 3.80 -20.17
C SER A 391 59.67 5.23 -19.62
N GLN A 392 60.52 5.57 -18.64
CA GLN A 392 60.61 6.91 -18.08
C GLN A 392 61.45 7.79 -19.01
N ASP A 393 62.58 7.28 -19.48
CA ASP A 393 63.42 7.91 -20.52
C ASP A 393 62.61 8.14 -21.81
N GLU A 394 61.79 7.21 -22.27
CA GLU A 394 60.94 7.41 -23.46
C GLU A 394 59.88 8.50 -23.23
N ARG A 395 59.30 8.59 -22.03
CA ARG A 395 58.34 9.65 -21.67
C ARG A 395 59.01 11.01 -21.51
N GLU A 396 60.21 11.05 -20.96
CA GLU A 396 61.03 12.27 -20.86
C GLU A 396 61.52 12.72 -22.24
N VAL A 397 61.92 11.78 -23.11
CA VAL A 397 62.29 12.04 -24.50
C VAL A 397 61.09 12.52 -25.31
N ASP A 398 59.89 11.97 -25.12
CA ASP A 398 58.68 12.43 -25.80
C ASP A 398 58.20 13.80 -25.29
N PHE A 399 58.36 14.07 -23.99
CA PHE A 399 58.13 15.39 -23.41
C PHE A 399 59.13 16.42 -23.97
N LEU A 400 60.42 16.07 -24.08
CA LEU A 400 61.46 16.90 -24.67
C LEU A 400 61.24 17.11 -26.17
N LYS A 401 60.81 16.09 -26.93
CA LYS A 401 60.42 16.24 -28.34
C LYS A 401 59.23 17.19 -28.48
N LEU A 402 58.23 17.09 -27.61
CA LEU A 402 57.08 17.99 -27.64
C LEU A 402 57.50 19.43 -27.32
N GLN A 403 58.40 19.62 -26.35
CA GLN A 403 58.95 20.92 -26.00
C GLN A 403 59.84 21.50 -27.11
N ILE A 404 60.61 20.66 -27.82
CA ILE A 404 61.37 21.05 -29.02
C ILE A 404 60.44 21.44 -30.16
N VAL A 405 59.34 20.70 -30.38
CA VAL A 405 58.32 21.07 -31.39
C VAL A 405 57.62 22.38 -31.01
N GLU A 406 57.33 22.60 -29.72
CA GLU A 406 56.78 23.87 -29.24
C GLU A 406 57.76 25.03 -29.42
N GLN A 407 59.04 24.83 -29.10
CA GLN A 407 60.08 25.82 -29.35
C GLN A 407 60.30 26.04 -30.85
N GLN A 408 60.23 25.00 -31.69
CA GLN A 408 60.33 25.11 -33.14
C GLN A 408 59.14 25.88 -33.72
N ASN A 409 57.91 25.64 -33.22
CA ASN A 409 56.73 26.42 -33.59
C ASN A 409 56.88 27.88 -33.18
N LEU A 410 57.44 28.15 -32.00
CA LEU A 410 57.72 29.52 -31.55
C LEU A 410 58.78 30.19 -32.42
N ILE A 411 59.84 29.46 -32.79
CA ILE A 411 60.88 29.91 -33.71
C ILE A 411 60.29 30.17 -35.10
N ASP A 412 59.38 29.34 -35.58
CA ASP A 412 58.70 29.49 -36.87
C ASP A 412 57.71 30.66 -36.84
N GLU A 413 57.01 30.91 -35.73
CA GLU A 413 56.17 32.10 -35.54
C GLU A 413 57.02 33.37 -35.47
N LEU A 414 58.14 33.35 -34.73
CA LEU A 414 59.09 34.46 -34.69
C LEU A 414 59.75 34.68 -36.06
N SER A 415 60.07 33.62 -36.79
CA SER A 415 60.62 33.71 -38.14
C SER A 415 59.59 34.22 -39.15
N LYS A 416 58.30 33.91 -39.00
CA LYS A 416 57.19 34.51 -39.77
C LYS A 416 57.00 35.99 -39.45
N VAL A 417 57.16 36.39 -38.19
CA VAL A 417 57.10 37.80 -37.77
C VAL A 417 58.31 38.59 -38.27
N THR A 418 59.48 37.98 -38.33
CA THR A 418 60.74 38.61 -38.79
C THR A 418 60.87 38.60 -40.32
N GLY A 419 60.30 37.60 -41.00
CA GLY A 419 60.23 37.50 -42.47
C GLY A 419 59.07 38.28 -43.11
N GLY A 420 58.15 38.82 -42.30
CA GLY A 420 56.99 39.61 -42.73
C GLY A 420 57.24 41.11 -42.78
N LEU A 421 58.48 41.55 -42.94
CA LEU A 421 58.88 42.97 -42.92
C LEU A 421 58.56 43.70 -44.23
N TYR A 422 57.49 43.34 -44.94
CA TYR A 422 56.82 44.23 -45.87
C TYR A 422 55.31 43.92 -45.85
N ALA A 423 54.51 44.98 -45.70
CA ALA A 423 53.05 45.00 -45.75
C ALA A 423 52.31 44.47 -44.50
N ARG A 424 52.25 45.32 -43.46
CA ARG A 424 51.12 45.34 -42.54
C ARG A 424 50.04 46.29 -43.06
N PRO A 425 48.77 45.86 -43.11
CA PRO A 425 47.68 46.79 -42.74
C PRO A 425 46.99 46.40 -41.42
N PRO A 426 46.42 47.38 -40.69
CA PRO A 426 46.01 47.21 -39.29
C PRO A 426 44.50 47.00 -39.17
N LEU A 427 44.01 45.75 -39.16
CA LEU A 427 42.57 45.50 -38.98
C LEU A 427 42.17 44.37 -38.02
N GLU A 428 43.11 43.72 -37.32
CA GLU A 428 42.75 42.59 -36.45
C GLU A 428 43.04 42.80 -34.96
N ARG A 429 43.05 44.06 -34.50
CA ARG A 429 43.07 44.37 -33.06
C ARG A 429 41.69 44.36 -32.40
N ASP A 430 40.61 44.24 -33.18
CA ASP A 430 39.23 44.41 -32.69
C ASP A 430 38.47 43.09 -32.41
N LYS A 431 39.06 41.93 -32.75
CA LYS A 431 38.46 40.61 -32.49
C LYS A 431 38.79 40.07 -31.08
N LEU A 432 39.92 40.48 -30.48
CA LEU A 432 40.35 39.99 -29.16
C LEU A 432 39.65 40.67 -27.97
N LEU A 433 39.03 41.84 -28.18
CA LEU A 433 38.28 42.55 -27.14
C LEU A 433 36.85 42.01 -26.94
N ARG A 434 36.30 41.27 -27.92
CA ARG A 434 34.96 40.68 -27.81
C ARG A 434 34.93 39.43 -26.94
N TYR A 435 36.01 38.65 -26.90
CA TYR A 435 36.10 37.45 -26.05
C TYR A 435 36.32 37.76 -24.55
N ARG A 436 36.85 38.95 -24.21
CA ARG A 436 37.11 39.36 -22.81
C ARG A 436 35.93 40.11 -22.15
N LYS A 437 34.95 40.59 -22.93
CA LYS A 437 33.72 41.22 -22.40
C LYS A 437 32.56 40.25 -22.15
N GLN A 438 32.65 38.99 -22.60
CA GLN A 438 31.58 38.01 -22.44
C GLN A 438 31.66 37.16 -21.15
N ARG A 439 32.62 37.46 -20.25
CA ARG A 439 32.81 36.75 -18.97
C ARG A 439 32.43 37.55 -17.71
N LYS A 440 31.72 38.67 -17.86
CA LYS A 440 31.11 39.44 -16.75
C LYS A 440 29.71 39.91 -17.12
N LYS A 441 28.74 38.97 -17.10
CA LYS A 441 27.29 39.17 -16.94
C LYS A 441 26.61 37.80 -17.03
N MET A 442 26.70 37.02 -15.94
CA MET A 442 25.92 35.80 -15.72
C MET A 442 25.41 35.87 -14.28
N ALA A 443 24.46 36.78 -14.05
CA ALA A 443 23.68 36.89 -12.82
C ALA A 443 22.42 37.70 -13.14
N LYS A 444 21.56 37.20 -14.04
CA LYS A 444 20.12 37.52 -14.13
C LYS A 444 19.40 36.35 -14.81
N LEU A 445 18.52 35.70 -14.05
CA LEU A 445 17.52 34.73 -14.53
C LEU A 445 16.49 35.47 -15.43
N PRO A 446 16.01 34.87 -16.53
CA PRO A 446 14.80 35.31 -17.22
C PRO A 446 13.56 35.01 -16.35
N LYS A 447 12.67 35.99 -16.23
CA LYS A 447 11.34 35.84 -15.62
C LYS A 447 10.49 34.86 -16.44
N PRO A 448 9.77 33.90 -15.82
CA PRO A 448 8.59 33.33 -16.44
C PRO A 448 7.45 34.35 -16.42
N VAL A 449 6.74 34.46 -17.53
CA VAL A 449 5.43 35.10 -17.63
C VAL A 449 4.47 34.27 -16.78
N ILE A 450 3.98 34.85 -15.69
CA ILE A 450 2.85 34.32 -14.92
C ILE A 450 1.62 35.07 -15.44
N VAL A 451 0.67 34.32 -15.98
CA VAL A 451 -0.71 34.77 -16.13
C VAL A 451 -1.34 34.64 -14.74
N GLU A 452 -1.37 35.73 -13.98
CA GLU A 452 -2.16 35.87 -12.76
C GLU A 452 -3.58 36.31 -13.17
N THR A 453 -4.50 35.34 -13.28
CA THR A 453 -5.92 35.65 -13.12
C THR A 453 -6.21 35.79 -11.63
N PHE A 454 -6.65 37.00 -11.32
CA PHE A 454 -7.23 37.55 -10.11
C PHE A 454 -8.32 36.70 -9.42
N PHE A 455 -8.56 37.08 -8.15
CA PHE A 455 -9.63 36.73 -7.19
C PHE A 455 -9.41 35.43 -6.37
N GLY A 456 -9.40 35.44 -5.04
CA GLY A 456 -9.84 36.44 -4.07
C GLY A 456 -10.62 35.71 -2.96
N TYR A 457 -10.20 35.90 -1.71
CA TYR A 457 -10.79 35.37 -0.47
C TYR A 457 -12.31 35.51 -0.40
N ASP A 458 -13.00 34.52 0.21
CA ASP A 458 -14.07 34.83 1.17
C ASP A 458 -14.35 33.64 2.12
N GLU A 459 -14.12 33.86 3.42
CA GLU A 459 -14.80 33.15 4.51
C GLU A 459 -15.56 34.21 5.33
N GLU A 460 -16.87 33.99 5.43
CA GLU A 460 -17.81 34.33 6.49
C GLU A 460 -17.79 35.72 7.14
N ALA A 461 -18.89 36.47 6.99
CA ALA A 461 -19.77 36.84 8.11
C ALA A 461 -20.94 37.73 7.65
N SER A 462 -22.14 37.39 8.15
CA SER A 462 -23.09 38.29 8.82
C SER A 462 -23.21 39.76 8.34
N LEU A 463 -24.41 40.13 7.87
CA LEU A 463 -25.15 41.31 8.33
C LEU A 463 -26.57 41.33 7.73
N GLU A 464 -27.55 41.51 8.61
CA GLU A 464 -28.95 41.84 8.33
C GLU A 464 -29.09 43.26 7.75
N SER A 465 -30.32 43.58 7.32
CA SER A 465 -30.97 44.91 7.38
C SER A 465 -31.18 45.66 6.05
N ASP A 466 -32.48 45.69 5.71
CA ASP A 466 -33.31 46.76 5.15
C ASP A 466 -33.03 47.35 3.75
N GLY A 467 -34.10 47.43 2.94
CA GLY A 467 -34.10 48.36 1.80
C GLY A 467 -35.11 48.13 0.67
N SER A 468 -36.42 48.18 0.97
CA SER A 468 -37.52 48.72 0.14
C SER A 468 -37.67 48.39 -1.36
N SER A 469 -38.82 47.77 -1.65
CA SER A 469 -39.87 48.18 -2.61
C SER A 469 -39.61 49.35 -3.57
N VAL A 470 -39.88 49.14 -4.87
CA VAL A 470 -40.43 50.16 -5.79
C VAL A 470 -41.36 49.52 -6.83
N SER A 471 -42.61 49.96 -6.80
CA SER A 471 -43.64 49.88 -7.83
C SER A 471 -43.38 50.86 -8.98
N TYR A 472 -43.77 50.52 -10.21
CA TYR A 472 -44.21 51.54 -11.16
C TYR A 472 -45.48 51.12 -11.88
N GLN A 473 -46.47 51.98 -11.74
CA GLN A 473 -47.72 52.01 -12.46
C GLN A 473 -47.70 53.23 -13.37
N THR A 474 -48.41 53.09 -14.50
CA THR A 474 -49.09 54.12 -15.30
C THR A 474 -48.29 55.18 -16.06
N ASP A 475 -48.54 55.22 -17.37
CA ASP A 475 -49.27 56.32 -18.05
C ASP A 475 -49.34 55.96 -19.55
N ARG A 476 -50.34 56.30 -20.37
CA ARG A 476 -51.64 57.00 -20.27
C ARG A 476 -52.15 57.03 -21.72
N THR A 477 -53.44 56.87 -22.00
CA THR A 477 -54.14 57.84 -22.87
C THR A 477 -55.65 57.73 -22.67
N ASP A 478 -56.21 58.87 -22.26
CA ASP A 478 -57.62 59.17 -22.11
C ASP A 478 -58.35 59.25 -23.46
N GLN A 479 -59.63 58.85 -23.50
CA GLN A 479 -60.74 59.67 -24.02
C GLN A 479 -62.09 58.98 -23.82
N THR A 480 -62.99 59.69 -23.12
CA THR A 480 -64.46 59.52 -23.12
C THR A 480 -64.98 60.93 -23.45
N PRO A 481 -66.02 61.17 -24.29
CA PRO A 481 -67.35 60.60 -24.08
C PRO A 481 -68.24 60.38 -25.33
N CYS A 482 -69.33 59.61 -25.16
CA CYS A 482 -70.71 59.92 -25.55
C CYS A 482 -71.55 58.63 -25.65
N THR A 483 -72.49 58.44 -24.71
CA THR A 483 -73.77 57.75 -24.95
C THR A 483 -74.74 58.75 -25.62
N PRO A 484 -75.71 58.35 -26.48
CA PRO A 484 -76.71 57.35 -26.09
C PRO A 484 -77.28 56.45 -27.21
N ASP A 485 -77.98 55.42 -26.74
CA ASP A 485 -79.05 54.65 -27.40
C ASP A 485 -78.69 53.71 -28.56
N ASP A 486 -78.77 52.40 -28.32
CA ASP A 486 -79.84 51.56 -28.88
C ASP A 486 -79.74 50.11 -28.36
N ASP A 487 -80.84 49.67 -27.75
CA ASP A 487 -81.11 48.34 -27.20
C ASP A 487 -81.11 47.25 -28.27
N LEU A 488 -80.00 46.54 -28.53
CA LEU A 488 -80.04 45.30 -29.34
C LEU A 488 -78.90 44.28 -29.04
N ASP A 489 -78.53 44.02 -27.77
CA ASP A 489 -77.54 42.95 -27.50
C ASP A 489 -77.69 42.21 -26.15
N GLU A 490 -78.89 42.22 -25.54
CA GLU A 490 -79.11 41.55 -24.25
C GLU A 490 -79.50 40.06 -24.37
N GLY A 491 -79.83 39.59 -25.58
CA GLY A 491 -80.17 38.19 -25.86
C GLY A 491 -78.96 37.31 -26.20
N THR A 492 -78.07 37.81 -27.06
CA THR A 492 -76.81 37.19 -27.50
C THR A 492 -75.81 37.08 -26.36
N ALA A 493 -75.67 38.11 -25.52
CA ALA A 493 -74.83 38.07 -24.32
C ALA A 493 -75.34 37.09 -23.26
N LYS A 494 -76.67 36.91 -23.14
CA LYS A 494 -77.28 35.89 -22.27
C LYS A 494 -77.05 34.47 -22.81
N GLU A 495 -77.23 34.26 -24.11
CA GLU A 495 -76.97 32.96 -24.73
C GLU A 495 -75.48 32.58 -24.68
N GLU A 496 -74.56 33.54 -24.87
CA GLU A 496 -73.13 33.30 -24.79
C GLU A 496 -72.68 33.01 -23.34
N THR A 497 -73.25 33.70 -22.35
CA THR A 497 -72.99 33.41 -20.93
C THR A 497 -73.60 32.08 -20.49
N GLU A 498 -74.76 31.70 -21.02
CA GLU A 498 -75.39 30.40 -20.76
C GLU A 498 -74.62 29.24 -21.42
N LEU A 499 -74.06 29.45 -22.62
CA LEU A 499 -73.15 28.51 -23.27
C LEU A 499 -71.84 28.36 -22.49
N ARG A 500 -71.23 29.47 -22.04
CA ARG A 500 -70.04 29.42 -21.15
C ARG A 500 -70.34 28.71 -19.85
N PHE A 501 -71.52 28.90 -19.26
CA PHE A 501 -71.93 28.20 -18.04
C PHE A 501 -72.12 26.70 -18.28
N ARG A 502 -72.75 26.30 -19.39
CA ARG A 502 -72.85 24.87 -19.79
C ARG A 502 -71.47 24.25 -20.02
N GLN A 503 -70.58 24.98 -20.69
CA GLN A 503 -69.22 24.52 -20.98
C GLN A 503 -68.39 24.39 -19.69
N LEU A 504 -68.47 25.37 -18.80
CA LEU A 504 -67.83 25.32 -17.49
C LEU A 504 -68.39 24.18 -16.62
N THR A 505 -69.69 23.90 -16.71
CA THR A 505 -70.31 22.76 -16.01
C THR A 505 -69.81 21.43 -16.56
N MET A 506 -69.67 21.32 -17.88
CA MET A 506 -69.09 20.13 -18.51
C MET A 506 -67.62 19.95 -18.13
N GLU A 507 -66.83 21.03 -18.11
CA GLU A 507 -65.43 21.00 -17.67
C GLU A 507 -65.32 20.67 -16.19
N TYR A 508 -66.20 21.20 -15.34
CA TYR A 508 -66.25 20.87 -13.92
C TYR A 508 -66.58 19.38 -13.71
N GLN A 509 -67.53 18.82 -14.45
CA GLN A 509 -67.84 17.39 -14.39
C GLN A 509 -66.73 16.52 -14.99
N ALA A 510 -66.03 16.99 -16.02
CA ALA A 510 -64.86 16.31 -16.57
C ALA A 510 -63.71 16.33 -15.56
N LEU A 511 -63.51 17.44 -14.86
CA LEU A 511 -62.52 17.60 -13.80
C LEU A 511 -62.87 16.74 -12.59
N GLN A 512 -64.13 16.68 -12.16
CA GLN A 512 -64.58 15.79 -11.10
C GLN A 512 -64.37 14.31 -11.46
N ARG A 513 -64.64 13.93 -12.71
CA ARG A 513 -64.35 12.57 -13.21
C ARG A 513 -62.85 12.30 -13.28
N ALA A 514 -62.04 13.25 -13.75
CA ALA A 514 -60.58 13.13 -13.76
C ALA A 514 -60.00 13.07 -12.34
N TYR A 515 -60.56 13.84 -11.39
CA TYR A 515 -60.19 13.80 -9.98
C TYR A 515 -60.59 12.47 -9.33
N ALA A 516 -61.77 11.94 -9.65
CA ALA A 516 -62.20 10.61 -9.20
C ALA A 516 -61.30 9.50 -9.78
N LEU A 517 -60.95 9.56 -11.06
CA LEU A 517 -60.01 8.62 -11.71
C LEU A 517 -58.60 8.74 -11.16
N LEU A 518 -58.14 9.96 -10.82
CA LEU A 518 -56.88 10.17 -10.12
C LEU A 518 -56.95 9.62 -8.70
N GLN A 519 -58.07 9.78 -8.00
CA GLN A 519 -58.26 9.21 -6.66
C GLN A 519 -58.33 7.67 -6.70
N GLU A 520 -58.85 7.10 -7.79
CA GLU A 520 -58.90 5.65 -8.05
C GLU A 520 -57.54 5.09 -8.49
N GLN A 521 -56.77 5.81 -9.33
CA GLN A 521 -55.39 5.45 -9.72
C GLN A 521 -54.38 5.64 -8.59
N VAL A 522 -54.58 6.65 -7.73
CA VAL A 522 -53.72 6.89 -6.56
C VAL A 522 -54.04 5.93 -5.42
N GLY A 523 -55.22 5.28 -5.44
CA GLY A 523 -55.61 4.31 -4.42
C GLY A 523 -55.82 4.99 -3.06
N GLY A 524 -56.98 4.76 -2.45
CA GLY A 524 -57.14 5.00 -1.03
C GLY A 524 -56.05 4.24 -0.26
N THR A 525 -55.38 4.95 0.65
CA THR A 525 -54.09 4.63 1.28
C THR A 525 -52.89 5.00 0.39
N LEU A 526 -52.20 6.08 0.78
CA LEU A 526 -50.74 6.01 0.80
C LEU A 526 -50.45 4.67 1.46
N ASP A 527 -50.05 3.68 0.67
CA ASP A 527 -49.65 2.38 1.15
C ASP A 527 -48.46 2.70 2.08
N ALA A 528 -48.75 2.85 3.37
CA ALA A 528 -47.80 3.32 4.35
C ALA A 528 -46.58 2.38 4.35
N GLU A 529 -46.79 1.12 3.95
CA GLU A 529 -45.72 0.16 3.71
C GLU A 529 -44.88 0.49 2.47
N ARG A 530 -45.45 0.98 1.35
CA ARG A 530 -44.67 1.48 0.20
C ARG A 530 -43.89 2.74 0.54
N GLU A 531 -44.48 3.68 1.27
CA GLU A 531 -43.80 4.92 1.63
C GLU A 531 -42.69 4.66 2.68
N VAL A 532 -42.93 3.75 3.63
CA VAL A 532 -41.91 3.24 4.55
C VAL A 532 -40.81 2.49 3.79
N LYS A 533 -41.15 1.59 2.86
CA LYS A 533 -40.16 0.91 2.01
C LYS A 533 -39.33 1.89 1.19
N THR A 534 -39.94 2.95 0.67
CA THR A 534 -39.23 4.00 -0.08
C THR A 534 -38.32 4.81 0.84
N ARG A 535 -38.78 5.17 2.04
CA ARG A 535 -37.94 5.84 3.06
C ARG A 535 -36.79 4.95 3.52
N GLU A 536 -37.02 3.68 3.78
CA GLU A 536 -36.00 2.69 4.15
C GLU A 536 -34.99 2.50 3.02
N GLN A 537 -35.46 2.45 1.77
CA GLN A 537 -34.61 2.34 0.59
C GLN A 537 -33.73 3.57 0.41
N LEU A 538 -34.29 4.78 0.54
CA LEU A 538 -33.55 6.04 0.53
C LEU A 538 -32.57 6.12 1.72
N HIS A 539 -32.96 5.64 2.90
CA HIS A 539 -32.08 5.62 4.06
C HIS A 539 -30.89 4.67 3.85
N ALA A 540 -31.13 3.51 3.24
CA ALA A 540 -30.08 2.56 2.86
C ALA A 540 -29.19 3.12 1.73
N GLU A 541 -29.73 3.91 0.81
CA GLU A 541 -28.96 4.62 -0.22
C GLU A 541 -28.08 5.73 0.38
N VAL A 542 -28.59 6.49 1.35
CA VAL A 542 -27.80 7.48 2.10
C VAL A 542 -26.67 6.81 2.87
N GLN A 543 -26.93 5.68 3.56
CA GLN A 543 -25.87 4.91 4.24
C GLN A 543 -24.83 4.35 3.26
N ARG A 544 -25.26 3.87 2.09
CA ARG A 544 -24.34 3.43 1.02
C ARG A 544 -23.52 4.59 0.45
N ALA A 545 -24.10 5.78 0.34
CA ALA A 545 -23.38 6.97 -0.10
C ALA A 545 -22.37 7.43 0.96
N GLN A 546 -22.74 7.42 2.25
CA GLN A 546 -21.87 7.76 3.37
C GLN A 546 -20.67 6.81 3.48
N THR A 547 -20.91 5.50 3.46
CA THR A 547 -19.82 4.51 3.45
C THR A 547 -18.90 4.69 2.24
N ARG A 548 -19.45 5.00 1.07
CA ARG A 548 -18.64 5.29 -0.12
C ARG A 548 -17.83 6.59 -0.01
N ILE A 549 -18.36 7.62 0.65
CA ILE A 549 -17.62 8.84 0.96
C ILE A 549 -16.46 8.51 1.91
N GLU A 550 -16.73 7.79 3.00
CA GLU A 550 -15.69 7.38 3.97
C GLU A 550 -14.59 6.52 3.32
N ASP A 551 -14.95 5.59 2.45
CA ASP A 551 -13.98 4.76 1.71
C ASP A 551 -13.14 5.61 0.74
N LEU A 552 -13.75 6.60 0.08
CA LEU A 552 -13.03 7.54 -0.78
C LEU A 552 -12.10 8.46 0.02
N GLU A 553 -12.52 8.94 1.19
CA GLU A 553 -11.70 9.75 2.09
C GLU A 553 -10.50 8.95 2.62
N LYS A 554 -10.70 7.69 3.01
CA LYS A 554 -9.62 6.76 3.38
C LYS A 554 -8.67 6.52 2.21
N ALA A 555 -9.18 6.27 1.02
CA ALA A 555 -8.37 6.08 -0.18
C ALA A 555 -7.57 7.36 -0.53
N LEU A 556 -8.14 8.55 -0.34
CA LEU A 556 -7.45 9.82 -0.54
C LEU A 556 -6.34 10.04 0.50
N ALA A 557 -6.58 9.68 1.75
CA ALA A 557 -5.60 9.73 2.82
C ALA A 557 -4.43 8.75 2.59
N GLU A 558 -4.72 7.54 2.09
CA GLU A 558 -3.72 6.57 1.65
C GLU A 558 -2.94 7.07 0.43
N GLN A 559 -3.60 7.70 -0.55
CA GLN A 559 -2.93 8.31 -1.70
C GLN A 559 -2.00 9.47 -1.30
N GLY A 560 -2.29 10.18 -0.20
CA GLY A 560 -1.38 11.15 0.42
C GLY A 560 -0.05 10.53 0.92
N GLN A 561 -0.01 9.22 1.20
CA GLN A 561 1.22 8.53 1.59
C GLN A 561 2.19 8.35 0.41
N ASP A 562 1.69 8.26 -0.82
CA ASP A 562 2.53 8.19 -2.02
C ASP A 562 3.40 9.46 -2.17
N MET A 563 2.88 10.64 -1.78
CA MET A 563 3.68 11.87 -1.76
C MET A 563 4.78 11.84 -0.71
N LYS A 564 4.49 11.35 0.51
CA LYS A 564 5.52 11.17 1.54
C LYS A 564 6.61 10.20 1.11
N TRP A 565 6.25 9.09 0.47
CA TRP A 565 7.23 8.15 -0.08
C TRP A 565 8.08 8.75 -1.19
N ILE A 566 7.51 9.61 -2.04
CA ILE A 566 8.29 10.34 -3.05
C ILE A 566 9.28 11.29 -2.38
N GLU A 567 8.87 12.03 -1.35
CA GLU A 567 9.72 12.94 -0.59
C GLU A 567 10.85 12.19 0.14
N GLU A 568 10.54 11.09 0.82
CA GLU A 568 11.52 10.23 1.49
C GLU A 568 12.50 9.61 0.50
N LYS A 569 12.00 9.10 -0.64
CA LYS A 569 12.84 8.58 -1.72
C LYS A 569 13.79 9.65 -2.25
N GLN A 570 13.31 10.88 -2.46
CA GLN A 570 14.15 12.00 -2.90
C GLN A 570 15.16 12.43 -1.83
N ALA A 571 14.80 12.40 -0.54
CA ALA A 571 15.73 12.65 0.55
C ALA A 571 16.83 11.57 0.62
N LEU A 572 16.47 10.31 0.42
CA LEU A 572 17.42 9.20 0.33
C LEU A 572 18.36 9.34 -0.88
N TYR A 573 17.87 9.79 -2.04
CA TYR A 573 18.74 10.07 -3.19
C TYR A 573 19.76 11.18 -2.90
N ARG A 574 19.34 12.26 -2.24
CA ARG A 574 20.24 13.35 -1.82
C ARG A 574 21.31 12.84 -0.85
N ARG A 575 20.91 12.09 0.18
CA ARG A 575 21.84 11.52 1.15
C ARG A 575 22.80 10.51 0.53
N ASN A 576 22.35 9.70 -0.43
CA ASN A 576 23.24 8.81 -1.19
C ASN A 576 24.25 9.58 -2.03
N GLN A 577 23.86 10.70 -2.65
CA GLN A 577 24.80 11.56 -3.39
C GLN A 577 25.88 12.13 -2.45
N GLU A 578 25.49 12.64 -1.29
CA GLU A 578 26.44 13.13 -0.26
C GLU A 578 27.41 12.04 0.19
N LEU A 579 26.92 10.81 0.39
CA LEU A 579 27.76 9.67 0.76
C LEU A 579 28.73 9.28 -0.36
N VAL A 580 28.29 9.28 -1.61
CA VAL A 580 29.16 9.00 -2.78
C VAL A 580 30.25 10.06 -2.91
N GLU A 581 29.92 11.35 -2.72
CA GLU A 581 30.91 12.42 -2.73
C GLU A 581 31.91 12.28 -1.58
N LYS A 582 31.44 11.88 -0.39
CA LYS A 582 32.30 11.64 0.77
C LYS A 582 33.21 10.44 0.59
N ILE A 583 32.73 9.34 0.00
CA ILE A 583 33.56 8.19 -0.38
C ILE A 583 34.66 8.64 -1.34
N ARG A 584 34.30 9.42 -2.37
CA ARG A 584 35.27 9.94 -3.35
C ARG A 584 36.34 10.83 -2.70
N GLN A 585 35.96 11.65 -1.72
CA GLN A 585 36.92 12.45 -0.94
C GLN A 585 37.86 11.54 -0.13
N MET A 586 37.33 10.55 0.58
CA MET A 586 38.13 9.60 1.34
C MET A 586 39.08 8.79 0.45
N GLU A 587 38.66 8.37 -0.75
CA GLU A 587 39.52 7.69 -1.73
C GLU A 587 40.68 8.58 -2.18
N THR A 588 40.44 9.89 -2.38
CA THR A 588 41.53 10.83 -2.72
C THR A 588 42.50 11.06 -1.57
N GLU A 589 42.01 11.13 -0.34
CA GLU A 589 42.86 11.24 0.85
C GLU A 589 43.65 9.97 1.10
N GLU A 590 43.04 8.80 0.91
CA GLU A 590 43.75 7.52 0.97
C GLU A 590 44.86 7.44 -0.08
N ALA A 591 44.59 7.85 -1.32
CA ALA A 591 45.61 7.88 -2.36
C ALA A 591 46.77 8.82 -2.00
N ARG A 592 46.48 9.98 -1.40
CA ARG A 592 47.49 10.93 -0.92
C ARG A 592 48.35 10.32 0.19
N LEU A 593 47.72 9.73 1.20
CA LEU A 593 48.42 9.08 2.32
C LEU A 593 49.27 7.90 1.86
N ARG A 594 48.79 7.12 0.89
CA ARG A 594 49.58 6.03 0.29
C ARG A 594 50.84 6.56 -0.39
N HIS A 595 50.77 7.73 -1.05
CA HIS A 595 51.94 8.36 -1.64
C HIS A 595 52.92 8.85 -0.55
N GLU A 596 52.43 9.53 0.49
CA GLU A 596 53.24 9.97 1.63
C GLU A 596 53.96 8.80 2.33
N VAL A 597 53.28 7.65 2.47
CA VAL A 597 53.89 6.42 3.01
C VAL A 597 54.98 5.87 2.10
N GLN A 598 54.78 5.91 0.77
CA GLN A 598 55.79 5.46 -0.17
C GLN A 598 57.02 6.39 -0.14
N ASP A 599 56.81 7.71 -0.13
CA ASP A 599 57.90 8.68 -0.02
C ASP A 599 58.71 8.48 1.29
N GLY A 600 58.03 8.17 2.39
CA GLY A 600 58.68 7.84 3.66
C GLY A 600 59.47 6.53 3.61
N ARG A 601 59.01 5.53 2.83
CA ARG A 601 59.76 4.28 2.61
C ARG A 601 61.02 4.53 1.78
N ASP A 602 60.90 5.28 0.68
CA ASP A 602 62.02 5.60 -0.20
C ASP A 602 63.09 6.42 0.56
N GLN A 603 62.67 7.33 1.45
CA GLN A 603 63.57 8.06 2.35
C GLN A 603 64.26 7.12 3.35
N ASN A 604 63.54 6.16 3.94
CA ASN A 604 64.14 5.18 4.85
C ASN A 604 65.17 4.30 4.13
N GLU A 605 64.85 3.80 2.94
CA GLU A 605 65.80 3.04 2.12
C GLU A 605 67.06 3.86 1.84
N LEU A 606 66.93 5.14 1.49
CA LEU A 606 68.07 6.04 1.28
C LEU A 606 68.92 6.23 2.55
N LEU A 607 68.28 6.34 3.72
CA LEU A 607 68.97 6.43 5.00
C LEU A 607 69.69 5.13 5.34
N GLU A 608 69.08 3.97 5.08
CA GLU A 608 69.74 2.66 5.22
C GLU A 608 70.99 2.56 4.35
N PHE A 609 70.91 2.96 3.08
CA PHE A 609 72.09 3.03 2.20
C PHE A 609 73.15 3.99 2.75
N ARG A 610 72.75 5.14 3.29
CA ARG A 610 73.69 6.10 3.87
C ARG A 610 74.37 5.55 5.13
N ILE A 611 73.65 4.84 5.99
CA ILE A 611 74.21 4.17 7.17
C ILE A 611 75.23 3.12 6.72
N LEU A 612 74.87 2.25 5.78
CA LEU A 612 75.78 1.24 5.25
C LEU A 612 77.05 1.85 4.64
N GLU A 613 76.93 2.98 3.94
CA GLU A 613 78.07 3.71 3.40
C GLU A 613 78.97 4.30 4.51
N LEU A 614 78.37 4.80 5.59
CA LEU A 614 79.09 5.32 6.76
C LEU A 614 79.80 4.19 7.52
N GLU A 615 79.14 3.05 7.75
CA GLU A 615 79.74 1.87 8.36
C GLU A 615 80.91 1.33 7.52
N GLU A 616 80.77 1.30 6.20
CA GLU A 616 81.83 0.83 5.31
C GLU A 616 83.02 1.80 5.29
N ARG A 617 82.77 3.12 5.41
CA ARG A 617 83.83 4.12 5.63
C ARG A 617 84.50 3.94 6.98
N GLU A 618 83.77 3.58 8.03
CA GLU A 618 84.32 3.30 9.35
C GLU A 618 85.22 2.05 9.32
N ARG A 619 84.78 0.96 8.65
CA ARG A 619 85.61 -0.25 8.46
C ARG A 619 86.88 0.00 7.63
N LYS A 620 86.82 0.92 6.65
CA LYS A 620 87.94 1.25 5.75
C LYS A 620 88.84 2.36 6.28
N SER A 621 88.41 3.14 7.27
CA SER A 621 89.27 4.14 7.90
C SER A 621 90.33 3.42 8.76
N PRO A 622 91.62 3.79 8.68
CA PRO A 622 92.58 3.39 9.69
C PRO A 622 92.04 3.84 11.05
N ALA A 623 92.10 2.98 12.05
CA ALA A 623 91.63 3.24 13.41
C ALA A 623 92.33 4.50 13.98
N ILE A 624 91.75 5.67 13.71
CA ILE A 624 92.13 6.92 14.33
C ILE A 624 90.97 7.26 15.25
N ASN A 625 91.16 6.85 16.51
CA ASN A 625 90.39 7.21 17.71
C ASN A 625 89.33 6.24 18.25
N PHE A 626 89.49 4.92 18.14
CA PHE A 626 89.00 4.05 19.23
C PHE A 626 90.08 3.97 20.30
N HIS A 627 89.98 4.84 21.32
CA HIS A 627 90.75 4.64 22.55
C HIS A 627 90.13 3.42 23.24
N HIS A 628 90.75 2.25 23.09
CA HIS A 628 90.40 1.06 23.86
C HIS A 628 90.60 1.41 25.35
N THR A 629 89.53 1.78 26.05
CA THR A 629 89.54 1.92 27.49
C THR A 629 89.85 0.54 28.06
N PRO A 630 90.94 0.35 28.81
CA PRO A 630 91.24 -0.95 29.40
C PRO A 630 90.09 -1.35 30.32
N PHE A 631 89.46 -2.48 30.02
CA PHE A 631 88.35 -2.99 30.82
C PHE A 631 88.89 -3.34 32.21
N VAL A 632 88.32 -2.72 33.24
CA VAL A 632 88.63 -3.04 34.63
C VAL A 632 87.95 -4.36 34.96
N ASP A 633 88.66 -5.29 35.60
CA ASP A 633 88.14 -6.62 35.96
C ASP A 633 86.79 -6.50 36.69
N GLY A 634 85.75 -7.11 36.11
CA GLY A 634 84.39 -7.17 36.68
C GLY A 634 83.32 -6.30 36.01
N LYS A 635 83.65 -5.43 35.04
CA LYS A 635 82.66 -4.69 34.24
C LYS A 635 82.49 -5.28 32.83
N SER A 636 81.25 -5.42 32.36
CA SER A 636 81.01 -5.89 31.00
C SER A 636 81.46 -4.84 29.97
N PRO A 637 81.95 -5.24 28.78
CA PRO A 637 82.36 -4.30 27.75
C PRO A 637 81.27 -3.28 27.40
N LEU A 638 80.01 -3.73 27.34
CA LEU A 638 78.84 -2.88 27.07
C LEU A 638 78.63 -1.83 28.16
N GLN A 639 78.80 -2.17 29.45
CA GLN A 639 78.75 -1.22 30.57
C GLN A 639 79.83 -0.14 30.43
N ALA A 640 81.03 -0.51 30.00
CA ALA A 640 82.13 0.44 29.80
C ALA A 640 81.86 1.43 28.64
N TYR A 641 81.23 0.98 27.55
CA TYR A 641 80.84 1.86 26.44
C TYR A 641 79.66 2.77 26.80
N CYS A 642 78.63 2.24 27.47
CA CYS A 642 77.51 3.07 27.95
C CYS A 642 77.98 4.17 28.91
N GLU A 643 78.88 3.85 29.85
CA GLU A 643 79.48 4.83 30.76
C GLU A 643 80.32 5.88 30.01
N ALA A 644 81.07 5.47 28.96
CA ALA A 644 81.87 6.38 28.15
C ALA A 644 81.03 7.33 27.28
N GLU A 645 79.85 6.90 26.83
CA GLU A 645 78.87 7.74 26.12
C GLU A 645 77.95 8.54 27.06
N GLY A 646 78.15 8.46 28.38
CA GLY A 646 77.37 9.20 29.39
C GLY A 646 75.98 8.61 29.65
N VAL A 647 75.74 7.37 29.25
CA VAL A 647 74.50 6.63 29.46
C VAL A 647 74.58 5.85 30.78
N THR A 648 74.08 6.45 31.86
CA THR A 648 74.14 5.86 33.21
C THR A 648 72.84 5.19 33.68
N ASP A 649 71.73 5.43 32.98
CA ASP A 649 70.39 5.06 33.44
C ASP A 649 70.00 3.60 33.08
N ILE A 650 70.88 2.90 32.37
CA ILE A 650 70.67 1.52 31.91
C ILE A 650 71.42 0.57 32.84
N LEU A 651 70.67 -0.26 33.58
CA LEU A 651 71.24 -1.38 34.32
C LEU A 651 71.63 -2.51 33.35
N VAL A 652 72.83 -2.43 32.78
CA VAL A 652 73.34 -3.41 31.79
C VAL A 652 73.21 -4.86 32.26
N PRO A 653 73.41 -5.23 33.54
CA PRO A 653 73.17 -6.61 34.00
C PRO A 653 71.71 -7.06 33.84
N GLU A 654 70.73 -6.19 34.10
CA GLU A 654 69.31 -6.51 33.91
C GLU A 654 68.92 -6.55 32.44
N LEU A 655 69.51 -5.67 31.62
CA LEU A 655 69.32 -5.67 30.17
C LEU A 655 69.84 -6.97 29.56
N MET A 656 71.06 -7.37 29.91
CA MET A 656 71.66 -8.65 29.49
C MET A 656 70.78 -9.84 29.91
N LYS A 657 70.27 -9.84 31.15
CA LYS A 657 69.34 -10.87 31.63
C LYS A 657 68.03 -10.89 30.84
N LYS A 658 67.50 -9.74 30.42
CA LYS A 658 66.30 -9.65 29.57
C LYS A 658 66.57 -10.11 28.13
N LEU A 659 67.76 -9.80 27.60
CA LEU A 659 68.20 -10.29 26.29
C LEU A 659 68.42 -11.80 26.29
N ASP A 660 68.96 -12.38 27.36
CA ASP A 660 69.08 -13.84 27.50
C ASP A 660 67.69 -14.50 27.53
N ILE A 661 66.74 -13.94 28.28
CA ILE A 661 65.34 -14.42 28.30
C ILE A 661 64.68 -14.29 26.91
N LEU A 662 64.98 -13.24 26.14
CA LEU A 662 64.48 -13.08 24.78
C LEU A 662 65.20 -14.00 23.78
N GLY A 663 66.48 -14.29 23.99
CA GLY A 663 67.26 -15.25 23.20
C GLY A 663 66.72 -16.67 23.34
N ASP A 664 66.39 -17.09 24.55
CA ASP A 664 65.78 -18.40 24.82
C ASP A 664 64.35 -18.50 24.23
N ASN A 665 63.60 -17.39 24.21
CA ASN A 665 62.28 -17.34 23.57
C ASN A 665 62.37 -17.24 22.04
N ALA A 666 63.39 -16.58 21.48
CA ALA A 666 63.61 -16.49 20.04
C ALA A 666 64.00 -17.85 19.44
N VAL A 667 64.79 -18.65 20.15
CA VAL A 667 65.11 -20.03 19.74
C VAL A 667 63.86 -20.93 19.75
N SER A 668 62.91 -20.70 20.67
CA SER A 668 61.64 -21.44 20.73
C SER A 668 60.64 -21.01 19.63
N VAL A 669 60.57 -19.71 19.31
CA VAL A 669 59.70 -19.19 18.23
C VAL A 669 60.24 -19.55 16.84
N CYS A 670 61.55 -19.68 16.67
CA CYS A 670 62.17 -20.12 15.41
C CYS A 670 61.99 -21.62 15.10
N CYS A 671 61.45 -22.43 16.01
CA CYS A 671 61.14 -23.85 15.77
C CYS A 671 59.67 -24.13 15.37
N SER A 672 58.84 -23.11 15.17
CA SER A 672 57.48 -23.25 14.62
C SER A 672 57.52 -23.17 13.08
N PRO A 673 57.11 -24.19 12.32
CA PRO A 673 57.34 -24.25 10.86
C PRO A 673 56.55 -23.24 10.01
N ASP A 674 55.61 -22.47 10.59
CA ASP A 674 54.56 -21.81 9.81
C ASP A 674 54.77 -20.29 9.59
N LEU A 675 55.90 -19.70 10.00
CA LEU A 675 56.08 -18.24 9.91
C LEU A 675 57.34 -17.74 9.18
N CYS A 676 58.09 -18.61 8.51
CA CYS A 676 59.24 -18.17 7.70
C CYS A 676 59.32 -18.92 6.37
N MET A 677 58.69 -18.39 5.33
CA MET A 677 59.13 -18.58 3.94
C MET A 677 58.80 -17.35 3.07
N PRO A 678 59.78 -16.75 2.36
CA PRO A 678 59.54 -15.94 1.17
C PRO A 678 59.38 -16.83 -0.08
N PRO A 679 58.81 -16.34 -1.20
CA PRO A 679 58.48 -17.21 -2.34
C PRO A 679 59.66 -17.50 -3.27
N HIS A 680 59.79 -18.80 -3.55
CA HIS A 680 60.25 -19.50 -4.77
C HIS A 680 61.71 -19.47 -5.24
N ALA A 681 62.32 -20.67 -5.25
CA ALA A 681 63.00 -21.21 -6.43
C ALA A 681 62.94 -22.76 -6.45
N HIS A 682 62.53 -23.31 -7.59
CA HIS A 682 62.55 -24.73 -7.92
C HIS A 682 63.99 -25.24 -8.16
N ALA A 683 64.38 -26.36 -7.54
CA ALA A 683 65.18 -27.41 -8.19
C ALA A 683 65.32 -28.69 -7.34
N ARG A 684 64.83 -29.81 -7.93
CA ARG A 684 65.33 -31.20 -7.88
C ARG A 684 65.50 -31.95 -6.54
N HIS A 685 64.70 -33.01 -6.40
CA HIS A 685 64.89 -34.17 -5.52
C HIS A 685 66.23 -34.91 -5.75
N PRO A 686 66.76 -35.63 -4.73
CA PRO A 686 66.50 -37.08 -4.63
C PRO A 686 66.22 -37.66 -3.21
N ALA A 687 65.28 -38.61 -3.19
CA ALA A 687 65.13 -39.87 -2.44
C ALA A 687 65.61 -40.08 -0.96
N ARG A 688 64.61 -40.29 -0.07
CA ARG A 688 64.37 -41.38 0.95
C ARG A 688 65.41 -41.65 2.07
N PRO A 689 65.01 -42.11 3.30
CA PRO A 689 64.01 -43.19 3.54
C PRO A 689 63.02 -43.02 4.73
N ARG A 690 61.95 -43.87 4.73
CA ARG A 690 61.05 -44.24 5.87
C ARG A 690 61.84 -45.10 6.90
N PRO A 691 61.43 -45.37 8.18
CA PRO A 691 60.06 -45.66 8.71
C PRO A 691 59.91 -45.25 10.23
N PRO A 692 59.14 -45.91 11.14
CA PRO A 692 57.83 -46.60 11.11
C PRO A 692 56.78 -46.03 12.10
N ALA A 693 55.57 -46.58 12.04
CA ALA A 693 54.43 -46.40 12.96
C ALA A 693 54.60 -47.11 14.31
N LEU A 694 53.95 -46.60 15.39
CA LEU A 694 53.60 -47.30 16.65
C LEU A 694 52.51 -46.46 17.37
N GLN A 695 51.26 -46.93 17.41
CA GLN A 695 50.59 -47.65 18.52
C GLN A 695 50.18 -46.78 19.71
N ALA A 696 48.86 -46.67 19.89
CA ALA A 696 48.20 -46.22 21.12
C ALA A 696 47.98 -47.40 22.08
N PRO A 697 48.12 -47.22 23.42
CA PRO A 697 47.75 -48.20 24.43
C PRO A 697 46.39 -47.88 25.11
N PRO A 698 45.86 -48.80 25.93
CA PRO A 698 44.43 -49.16 25.92
C PRO A 698 43.60 -48.71 27.13
N VAL A 699 42.30 -49.04 27.00
CA VAL A 699 41.14 -48.85 27.91
C VAL A 699 41.14 -49.84 29.09
N LEU A 700 40.48 -49.47 30.21
CA LEU A 700 39.47 -50.23 31.03
C LEU A 700 39.46 -49.78 32.54
N PRO A 701 38.47 -50.14 33.40
CA PRO A 701 37.08 -49.64 33.46
C PRO A 701 36.54 -49.39 34.91
N GLY A 702 35.31 -48.89 35.11
CA GLY A 702 34.67 -48.90 36.44
C GLY A 702 33.28 -48.25 36.61
N ALA A 703 32.21 -49.06 36.43
CA ALA A 703 30.89 -49.12 37.12
C ALA A 703 29.96 -47.88 37.35
N LEU A 704 28.85 -47.83 36.55
CA LEU A 704 27.37 -47.82 36.83
C LEU A 704 26.74 -47.04 38.04
N PRO A 705 25.40 -46.76 38.10
CA PRO A 705 24.32 -46.68 37.08
C PRO A 705 23.26 -45.53 37.29
N ARG A 706 22.42 -45.19 36.29
CA ARG A 706 20.92 -45.14 36.41
C ARG A 706 20.15 -44.67 35.15
N ALA A 707 19.15 -45.49 34.78
CA ALA A 707 17.81 -45.23 34.21
C ALA A 707 17.68 -44.47 32.86
N GLN A 708 17.36 -45.21 31.77
CA GLN A 708 16.03 -45.39 31.13
C GLN A 708 15.53 -44.16 30.34
N ALA A 709 15.02 -44.21 29.11
CA ALA A 709 14.89 -45.22 28.04
C ALA A 709 14.33 -44.46 26.82
N ARG A 710 14.88 -44.65 25.61
CA ARG A 710 14.18 -44.50 24.31
C ARG A 710 15.06 -45.07 23.17
N LEU A 711 14.64 -46.24 22.67
CA LEU A 711 14.96 -46.92 21.40
C LEU A 711 13.58 -47.07 20.72
N GLN A 712 13.33 -47.01 19.41
CA GLN A 712 14.10 -47.21 18.16
C GLN A 712 13.31 -46.46 17.04
N ARG A 713 13.99 -45.68 16.17
CA ARG A 713 14.34 -45.97 14.75
C ARG A 713 13.17 -46.26 13.78
N ASP A 714 12.87 -45.26 12.92
CA ASP A 714 13.13 -45.20 11.45
C ASP A 714 12.92 -46.48 10.61
N PRO A 715 12.48 -46.40 9.31
CA PRO A 715 13.27 -45.64 8.32
C PRO A 715 12.66 -45.18 6.95
N TRP A 716 13.45 -44.31 6.27
CA TRP A 716 13.52 -43.92 4.84
C TRP A 716 12.43 -42.96 4.27
N GLY A 717 12.75 -41.92 3.48
CA GLY A 717 14.04 -41.47 2.92
C GLY A 717 13.95 -40.13 2.16
N MET A 718 15.14 -39.49 2.06
CA MET A 718 15.72 -38.60 1.02
C MET A 718 14.79 -37.68 0.17
N GLY A 719 15.10 -36.39 -0.02
CA GLY A 719 16.35 -35.70 0.29
C GLY A 719 16.32 -34.19 0.05
N ASP A 720 17.24 -33.53 0.74
CA ASP A 720 17.62 -32.12 0.62
C ASP A 720 18.93 -31.99 -0.17
N ALA A 721 19.08 -30.89 -0.92
CA ALA A 721 20.37 -30.29 -1.27
C ALA A 721 20.15 -28.76 -1.36
N HIS A 722 20.47 -28.02 -0.30
CA HIS A 722 21.76 -27.38 0.01
C HIS A 722 21.94 -25.95 -0.54
N SER A 723 22.01 -25.01 0.41
CA SER A 723 22.68 -23.71 0.35
C SER A 723 24.10 -23.77 -0.21
N PHE A 724 24.64 -22.66 -0.76
CA PHE A 724 25.93 -22.07 -0.34
C PHE A 724 26.20 -20.68 -0.94
N LEU A 725 26.99 -19.91 -0.18
CA LEU A 725 27.41 -18.51 -0.30
C LEU A 725 28.64 -18.28 -1.23
N LEU A 726 28.80 -17.01 -1.66
CA LEU A 726 30.02 -16.23 -1.97
C LEU A 726 31.41 -16.91 -1.95
N SER A 727 32.21 -16.73 -3.03
CA SER A 727 33.48 -15.93 -3.05
C SER A 727 34.43 -16.24 -4.24
N PHE A 728 34.82 -15.18 -4.95
CA PHE A 728 36.05 -14.81 -5.70
C PHE A 728 37.12 -15.81 -6.26
N LEU A 729 37.54 -15.45 -7.49
CA LEU A 729 38.89 -15.45 -8.13
C LEU A 729 39.46 -16.67 -8.88
N CYS A 730 39.90 -16.36 -10.11
CA CYS A 730 40.55 -17.17 -11.15
C CYS A 730 42.06 -17.38 -10.84
N PRO A 731 42.79 -18.31 -11.51
CA PRO A 731 43.47 -17.89 -12.76
C PRO A 731 43.75 -18.98 -13.85
N SER A 732 43.78 -18.52 -15.12
CA SER A 732 44.63 -18.93 -16.27
C SER A 732 44.53 -20.33 -16.95
N GLY A 733 44.34 -20.32 -18.30
CA GLY A 733 44.09 -21.44 -19.24
C GLY A 733 45.32 -22.23 -19.77
N PRO A 734 45.44 -22.63 -21.08
CA PRO A 734 44.64 -22.27 -22.27
C PRO A 734 44.42 -23.37 -23.39
N LEU A 735 43.61 -22.99 -24.41
CA LEU A 735 43.67 -23.32 -25.87
C LEU A 735 43.36 -24.74 -26.42
N LEU A 736 42.30 -24.87 -27.26
CA LEU A 736 42.40 -25.05 -28.73
C LEU A 736 41.04 -25.33 -29.45
N ARG A 737 40.73 -24.45 -30.41
CA ARG A 737 40.27 -24.70 -31.80
C ARG A 737 38.82 -25.20 -32.07
N ALA A 738 38.02 -24.34 -32.71
CA ALA A 738 36.79 -24.64 -33.45
C ALA A 738 37.08 -25.27 -34.84
N PRO A 739 36.09 -25.85 -35.54
CA PRO A 739 35.45 -25.07 -36.60
C PRO A 739 33.92 -25.25 -36.75
N GLN A 740 33.39 -24.40 -37.62
CA GLN A 740 32.01 -24.05 -37.93
C GLN A 740 31.29 -25.10 -38.80
N LEU A 741 29.95 -25.22 -38.69
CA LEU A 741 28.98 -24.83 -39.74
C LEU A 741 27.53 -25.31 -39.43
N LEU A 742 26.58 -24.51 -39.94
CA LEU A 742 25.11 -24.66 -40.04
C LEU A 742 24.24 -24.07 -38.90
N GLN A 743 23.83 -22.82 -39.15
CA GLN A 743 22.68 -22.08 -38.61
C GLN A 743 21.44 -22.29 -39.53
N PRO A 744 20.24 -21.72 -39.25
CA PRO A 744 19.63 -21.30 -37.97
C PRO A 744 18.12 -21.71 -37.84
N VAL A 745 17.49 -21.38 -36.70
CA VAL A 745 16.16 -20.69 -36.55
C VAL A 745 15.47 -21.06 -35.22
N THR A 746 15.65 -20.16 -34.24
CA THR A 746 14.75 -19.68 -33.14
C THR A 746 14.11 -20.61 -32.07
N PRO A 747 13.84 -20.07 -30.85
CA PRO A 747 13.90 -20.78 -29.57
C PRO A 747 12.53 -21.18 -28.96
N PRO A 748 12.52 -22.01 -27.90
CA PRO A 748 11.27 -22.45 -27.26
C PRO A 748 10.69 -21.42 -26.28
N VAL A 749 9.36 -21.43 -26.26
CA VAL A 749 8.43 -20.56 -25.55
C VAL A 749 8.47 -20.81 -24.04
N THR A 750 8.51 -19.72 -23.29
CA THR A 750 8.35 -19.65 -21.83
C THR A 750 6.97 -20.10 -21.39
N TRP A 751 6.91 -21.00 -20.42
CA TRP A 751 5.70 -21.44 -19.76
C TRP A 751 5.11 -20.29 -18.93
N SER A 752 3.91 -19.85 -19.32
CA SER A 752 3.02 -19.03 -18.52
C SER A 752 1.59 -19.44 -18.85
N SER A 753 0.71 -19.37 -17.86
CA SER A 753 -0.74 -19.62 -17.91
C SER A 753 -1.20 -21.06 -17.67
N SER A 754 -1.62 -21.31 -16.42
CA SER A 754 -2.62 -22.31 -16.08
C SER A 754 -3.67 -21.64 -15.19
N LEU A 755 -4.66 -21.00 -15.82
CA LEU A 755 -5.93 -20.60 -15.21
C LEU A 755 -6.87 -20.01 -16.28
N GLU A 756 -7.18 -20.82 -17.31
CA GLU A 756 -8.34 -20.59 -18.19
C GLU A 756 -9.00 -21.95 -18.47
N PHE A 757 -9.79 -22.44 -17.52
CA PHE A 757 -10.81 -23.45 -17.77
C PHE A 757 -11.93 -23.19 -16.75
N LEU A 758 -12.99 -22.52 -17.22
CA LEU A 758 -14.39 -22.54 -16.77
C LEU A 758 -15.08 -21.21 -17.12
N SER A 759 -15.40 -21.03 -18.40
CA SER A 759 -16.45 -20.10 -18.81
C SER A 759 -17.00 -20.54 -20.17
N PHE A 760 -17.94 -21.47 -20.16
CA PHE A 760 -18.84 -21.71 -21.28
C PHE A 760 -20.08 -22.45 -20.79
N CYS A 761 -21.14 -21.71 -20.45
CA CYS A 761 -22.56 -22.12 -20.55
C CYS A 761 -23.46 -21.04 -19.92
N SER A 762 -23.99 -20.13 -20.75
CA SER A 762 -25.37 -19.62 -20.64
C SER A 762 -25.60 -18.56 -21.71
N SER A 763 -26.11 -18.99 -22.87
CA SER A 763 -26.93 -18.19 -23.79
C SER A 763 -27.34 -19.05 -24.98
N VAL A 764 -28.53 -19.64 -24.94
CA VAL A 764 -29.29 -19.97 -26.16
C VAL A 764 -30.77 -19.64 -25.89
N PRO A 765 -31.42 -18.82 -26.73
CA PRO A 765 -32.84 -18.57 -26.66
C PRO A 765 -33.64 -19.62 -27.46
N SER A 766 -34.90 -19.75 -27.04
CA SER A 766 -35.99 -20.53 -27.59
C SER A 766 -36.18 -20.41 -29.10
N LEU A 767 -36.37 -21.54 -29.79
CA LEU A 767 -37.21 -21.68 -30.98
C LEU A 767 -37.61 -23.16 -31.11
N GLY A 768 -38.91 -23.39 -31.30
CA GLY A 768 -39.53 -24.70 -31.26
C GLY A 768 -39.66 -25.42 -32.60
N MET A 769 -40.43 -26.50 -32.52
CA MET A 769 -40.90 -27.45 -33.54
C MET A 769 -39.95 -28.56 -33.99
N GLY A 770 -40.48 -29.79 -33.91
CA GLY A 770 -40.09 -30.88 -34.80
C GLY A 770 -40.00 -32.24 -34.12
N LEU A 771 -41.14 -32.87 -33.84
CA LEU A 771 -41.23 -34.32 -33.69
C LEU A 771 -40.49 -35.03 -34.84
N LEU A 772 -39.75 -36.10 -34.54
CA LEU A 772 -39.83 -37.36 -35.29
C LEU A 772 -39.15 -38.50 -34.49
N PHE A 773 -39.75 -39.67 -34.67
CA PHE A 773 -39.65 -40.93 -33.93
C PHE A 773 -38.33 -41.71 -34.11
N LEU A 774 -38.11 -42.63 -33.16
CA LEU A 774 -37.44 -43.95 -33.28
C LEU A 774 -35.97 -44.00 -33.69
N ASP A 775 -35.09 -44.39 -32.78
CA ASP A 775 -34.68 -45.81 -32.67
C ASP A 775 -33.64 -46.00 -31.56
N THR A 776 -33.91 -46.98 -30.70
CA THR A 776 -32.90 -47.73 -29.94
C THR A 776 -32.47 -48.89 -30.86
N PRO A 777 -31.22 -49.42 -30.80
CA PRO A 777 -30.73 -50.04 -29.57
C PRO A 777 -29.21 -50.05 -29.31
N ARG A 778 -28.90 -50.31 -28.04
CA ARG A 778 -27.79 -51.12 -27.48
C ARG A 778 -26.50 -51.24 -28.31
N CYS A 779 -25.43 -50.67 -27.76
CA CYS A 779 -24.29 -51.41 -27.20
C CYS A 779 -23.68 -50.61 -26.05
#